data_AF-A0A9E6RK24-F1
#
_entry.id   AF-A0A9E6RK24-F1
#
_cell.length_a   1.000
_cell.length_b   1.000
_cell.length_c   1.000
_cell.angle_alpha   90.00
_cell.angle_beta   90.00
_cell.angle_gamma   90.00
#
_symmetry.space_group_name_H-M   'P 1'
#
loop_
_entity.id
_entity.type
_entity.pdbx_description
1 polymer ?
#
loop_
_entity_poly.entity_id
_entity_poly.type
_entity_poly.pdbx_seq_one_letter_code
_entity_poly.pdbx_strand_id
1 'polypeptide(L)'
;MHRSCAGPREDAGVVSPLQNHCLSPGDPMLTLDPVALTQAVDAAAAAVKEAAASPGAIAYVGRGAATITATDGTGDLATGAPAQATTAYEIGSQTKTMTATVVLQLVAEGRLALDEPVARYLDGSTLAGIPNAQTATLRQLLNHSSGIPDCDQVPGSSGLPAYVEAARADPSQIFTVDAFLNLVRGLDAEFAPGTRFNYSNTGYLLLQKVIEAVTGTPLNTVLQARIFTPLGMDNTRLDDFSPDPARWSSYAQLGGGPLTDVGMLRIDSGGDGGVVSTAADMVKFQRALLVDRTLLPGSLLSDMQVPFTLPGVAPGPAGYGLGIDTGMLNGTSLMAGHTGGTLGTVTMGFTALGSGTTFGMAVNGRIESAGDGAITGGLQALLPLVDQLAAQKSLPDALLAPVTQVAFASGSAADLVLAETGTGSQMQLAGLTLDVALRLPGIATGDVVFLDGSTLLVGDGLAMTGGDMLGNRLDIARLAPAAMGKDNQLIGLGGTDTLIGGNGRDRLLGGEKTDLLQGGRGNDTLVGGSGADIARVTGPVTLRSDGGAVIVVSADGVDRLEQVELLRTDAGVRMADPGFQLPVDATSYLARNPDVAKAGVAAHDHIRSFGLREGRVDRLVVDEAFYRAEHPDVDAAINAGVIRSASDHFDWFGRREGRDPTSLFDTTWYLTTNRDVGEAVQRGTITAYDHYLAFGAREGRNPSPWFDGAHYREAAAVPQGVNPLLHFLVIGAPQGLSAPAADSGLWG
;
A
#
# COMPACT_ATOMS: atom_id res chain seq x y z
N MET A 1 58.95 13.00 30.59
CA MET A 1 58.51 12.14 31.71
C MET A 1 57.45 11.20 31.14
N HIS A 2 57.89 10.12 30.48
CA HIS A 2 57.86 8.71 30.94
C HIS A 2 56.44 8.10 30.86
N ARG A 3 56.09 7.08 30.04
CA ARG A 3 56.72 6.20 29.01
C ARG A 3 55.53 5.71 28.14
N SER A 4 55.50 5.83 26.80
CA SER A 4 56.09 5.01 25.72
C SER A 4 55.84 3.50 25.78
N CYS A 5 55.31 2.95 24.66
CA CYS A 5 55.57 1.68 23.95
C CYS A 5 54.25 1.01 23.51
N ALA A 6 54.02 0.45 22.32
CA ALA A 6 54.68 0.39 21.01
C ALA A 6 53.66 -0.28 20.03
N GLY A 7 53.66 0.02 18.73
CA GLY A 7 53.05 -0.85 17.69
C GLY A 7 53.93 -2.11 17.45
N PRO A 8 53.64 -3.04 16.50
CA PRO A 8 53.19 -2.74 15.12
C PRO A 8 52.36 -3.82 14.33
N ARG A 9 52.01 -3.48 13.06
CA ARG A 9 51.88 -4.30 11.79
C ARG A 9 50.69 -5.26 11.62
N GLU A 10 49.81 -5.01 10.62
CA GLU A 10 49.79 -5.52 9.21
C GLU A 10 49.45 -7.02 9.10
N ASP A 11 48.24 -7.35 8.59
CA ASP A 11 48.08 -8.21 7.40
C ASP A 11 46.62 -8.31 6.91
N ALA A 12 46.52 -8.49 5.59
CA ALA A 12 45.31 -8.47 4.77
C ALA A 12 44.48 -9.77 4.82
N GLY A 13 43.17 -9.66 4.57
CA GLY A 13 42.29 -10.80 4.29
C GLY A 13 40.87 -10.35 3.93
N VAL A 14 40.38 -10.82 2.79
CA VAL A 14 39.21 -10.36 2.03
C VAL A 14 37.96 -11.21 2.37
N VAL A 15 36.77 -10.65 2.07
CA VAL A 15 35.45 -11.24 1.74
C VAL A 15 34.36 -11.23 2.85
N SER A 16 33.25 -10.56 2.51
CA SER A 16 31.93 -10.28 3.18
C SER A 16 31.00 -11.54 3.24
N PRO A 17 29.71 -11.53 3.72
CA PRO A 17 28.85 -10.42 4.17
C PRO A 17 27.89 -10.67 5.38
N LEU A 18 27.17 -9.60 5.75
CA LEU A 18 25.88 -9.52 6.48
C LEU A 18 25.85 -9.84 7.99
N GLN A 19 25.83 -8.78 8.82
CA GLN A 19 25.31 -8.82 10.20
C GLN A 19 24.18 -7.79 10.38
N ASN A 20 22.97 -8.32 10.60
CA ASN A 20 21.76 -7.60 10.97
C ASN A 20 21.98 -6.80 12.26
N HIS A 21 21.70 -5.50 12.21
CA HIS A 21 21.70 -4.62 13.39
C HIS A 21 20.25 -4.40 13.85
N CYS A 22 19.93 -4.82 15.08
CA CYS A 22 18.77 -4.32 15.82
C CYS A 22 19.11 -2.91 16.35
N LEU A 23 18.28 -1.92 16.02
CA LEU A 23 18.49 -0.52 16.38
C LEU A 23 18.14 -0.26 17.86
N SER A 24 18.99 0.48 18.56
CA SER A 24 18.75 0.99 19.92
C SER A 24 18.23 2.44 19.85
N PRO A 25 17.44 2.92 20.82
CA PRO A 25 16.96 4.31 20.83
C PRO A 25 18.12 5.27 21.10
N GLY A 26 18.76 5.70 20.01
CA GLY A 26 20.00 6.47 20.03
C GLY A 26 20.88 6.29 18.79
N ASP A 27 20.53 5.42 17.85
CA ASP A 27 21.24 5.33 16.57
C ASP A 27 21.29 6.69 15.86
N PRO A 28 22.44 7.10 15.31
CA PRO A 28 22.52 8.33 14.55
C PRO A 28 21.52 8.21 13.40
N MET A 29 20.49 9.06 13.42
CA MET A 29 19.68 9.38 12.25
C MET A 29 20.66 9.54 11.09
N LEU A 30 20.65 8.59 10.16
CA LEU A 30 21.54 8.60 9.01
C LEU A 30 21.05 9.77 8.16
N THR A 31 21.56 10.95 8.46
CA THR A 31 21.23 12.19 7.77
C THR A 31 21.68 11.99 6.33
N LEU A 32 20.74 11.93 5.37
CA LEU A 32 21.09 12.03 3.96
C LEU A 32 21.93 13.30 3.80
N ASP A 33 23.18 13.14 3.38
CA ASP A 33 24.01 14.25 2.97
C ASP A 33 23.34 14.90 1.75
N PRO A 34 22.86 16.15 1.85
CA PRO A 34 22.23 16.84 0.73
C PRO A 34 23.13 16.94 -0.50
N VAL A 35 24.45 16.95 -0.29
CA VAL A 35 25.44 16.95 -1.37
C VAL A 35 25.44 15.61 -2.08
N ALA A 36 25.49 14.49 -1.35
CA ALA A 36 25.44 13.16 -1.94
C ALA A 36 24.12 12.90 -2.68
N LEU A 37 23.00 13.37 -2.14
CA LEU A 37 21.69 13.27 -2.77
C LEU A 37 21.63 14.07 -4.08
N THR A 38 22.13 15.31 -4.09
CA THR A 38 22.22 16.14 -5.29
C THR A 38 23.13 15.49 -6.34
N GLN A 39 24.31 15.03 -5.95
CA GLN A 39 25.26 14.34 -6.82
C GLN A 39 24.69 13.09 -7.47
N ALA A 40 23.85 12.34 -6.76
CA ALA A 40 23.21 11.15 -7.29
C ALA A 40 22.12 11.48 -8.32
N VAL A 41 21.32 12.54 -8.10
CA VAL A 41 20.34 13.00 -9.09
C VAL A 41 21.04 13.59 -10.32
N ASP A 42 22.16 14.31 -10.14
CA ASP A 42 23.02 14.78 -11.23
C ASP A 42 23.57 13.61 -12.07
N ALA A 43 24.11 12.59 -11.41
CA ALA A 43 24.62 11.39 -12.07
C ALA A 43 23.50 10.66 -12.84
N ALA A 44 22.28 10.62 -12.31
CA ALA A 44 21.14 10.03 -13.00
C ALA A 44 20.73 10.81 -14.25
N ALA A 45 20.70 12.15 -14.19
CA ALA A 45 20.43 12.99 -15.36
C ALA A 45 21.47 12.76 -16.47
N ALA A 46 22.76 12.66 -16.10
CA ALA A 46 23.82 12.35 -17.05
C ALA A 46 23.69 10.93 -17.64
N ALA A 47 23.44 9.93 -16.80
CA ALA A 47 23.32 8.54 -17.21
C ALA A 47 22.12 8.30 -18.15
N VAL A 48 20.94 8.89 -17.85
CA VAL A 48 19.79 8.75 -18.74
C VAL A 48 20.01 9.46 -20.06
N LYS A 49 20.65 10.64 -20.06
CA LYS A 49 21.01 11.35 -21.30
C LYS A 49 21.90 10.49 -22.19
N GLU A 50 22.95 9.91 -21.61
CA GLU A 50 23.90 9.05 -22.31
C GLU A 50 23.22 7.77 -22.83
N ALA A 51 22.46 7.07 -21.98
CA ALA A 51 21.75 5.85 -22.35
C ALA A 51 20.71 6.09 -23.46
N ALA A 52 20.03 7.24 -23.44
CA ALA A 52 19.07 7.64 -24.46
C ALA A 52 19.72 8.23 -25.73
N ALA A 53 21.02 8.56 -25.66
CA ALA A 53 21.72 9.43 -26.62
C ALA A 53 20.97 10.77 -26.89
N SER A 54 20.20 11.24 -25.90
CA SER A 54 19.32 12.41 -26.03
C SER A 54 20.09 13.74 -25.94
N PRO A 55 19.62 14.83 -26.58
CA PRO A 55 20.21 16.16 -26.42
C PRO A 55 20.26 16.64 -24.98
N GLY A 56 19.15 16.45 -24.25
CA GLY A 56 18.96 16.89 -22.89
C GLY A 56 18.19 15.88 -22.06
N ALA A 57 18.35 16.00 -20.74
CA ALA A 57 17.73 15.18 -19.73
C ALA A 57 17.37 15.99 -18.48
N ILE A 58 16.32 15.55 -17.81
CA ILE A 58 15.89 15.99 -16.48
C ILE A 58 15.74 14.74 -15.63
N ALA A 59 16.27 14.75 -14.41
CA ALA A 59 16.00 13.73 -13.40
C ALA A 59 15.53 14.43 -12.12
N TYR A 60 14.59 13.83 -11.41
CA TYR A 60 14.07 14.40 -10.17
C TYR A 60 13.73 13.36 -9.13
N VAL A 61 13.82 13.78 -7.87
CA VAL A 61 13.43 13.02 -6.70
C VAL A 61 12.72 13.96 -5.72
N GLY A 62 11.60 13.51 -5.16
CA GLY A 62 10.80 14.22 -4.18
C GLY A 62 10.47 13.36 -2.97
N ARG A 63 10.54 13.93 -1.76
CA ARG A 63 10.11 13.29 -0.53
C ARG A 63 9.71 14.35 0.50
N GLY A 64 8.52 14.21 1.06
CA GLY A 64 7.95 15.28 1.88
C GLY A 64 7.89 16.59 1.08
N ALA A 65 8.28 17.71 1.69
CA ALA A 65 8.32 19.01 1.01
C ALA A 65 9.59 19.21 0.14
N ALA A 66 10.57 18.32 0.21
CA ALA A 66 11.82 18.44 -0.53
C ALA A 66 11.66 17.89 -1.94
N THR A 67 12.17 18.62 -2.93
CA THR A 67 12.33 18.16 -4.32
C THR A 67 13.71 18.57 -4.80
N ILE A 68 14.42 17.61 -5.39
CA ILE A 68 15.70 17.83 -6.04
C ILE A 68 15.52 17.49 -7.52
N THR A 69 15.99 18.38 -8.37
CA THR A 69 15.92 18.25 -9.82
C THR A 69 17.29 18.54 -10.38
N ALA A 70 17.80 17.61 -11.18
CA ALA A 70 19.01 17.79 -11.94
C ALA A 70 18.69 17.80 -13.43
N THR A 71 19.54 18.47 -14.19
CA THR A 71 19.44 18.54 -15.64
C THR A 71 20.81 18.35 -16.26
N ASP A 72 20.85 17.73 -17.43
CA ASP A 72 22.07 17.61 -18.22
C ASP A 72 21.77 17.84 -19.70
N GLY A 73 22.73 18.44 -20.41
CA GLY A 73 22.63 18.70 -21.84
C GLY A 73 21.75 19.88 -22.25
N THR A 74 21.19 19.79 -23.45
CA THR A 74 20.63 20.90 -24.22
C THR A 74 19.12 20.75 -24.37
N GLY A 75 18.37 21.79 -23.97
CA GLY A 75 16.93 21.87 -24.14
C GLY A 75 16.52 22.32 -25.55
N ASP A 76 17.37 23.09 -26.23
CA ASP A 76 17.16 23.54 -27.61
C ASP A 76 18.48 23.51 -28.39
N LEU A 77 18.58 22.59 -29.36
CA LEU A 77 19.72 22.41 -30.24
C LEU A 77 19.95 23.58 -31.21
N ALA A 78 18.90 24.32 -31.58
CA ALA A 78 19.01 25.44 -32.50
C ALA A 78 19.66 26.66 -31.84
N THR A 79 19.31 26.94 -30.59
CA THR A 79 19.88 28.05 -29.81
C THR A 79 21.08 27.64 -28.95
N GLY A 80 21.24 26.35 -28.68
CA GLY A 80 22.22 25.81 -27.73
C GLY A 80 21.83 26.02 -26.27
N ALA A 81 20.58 26.42 -25.99
CA ALA A 81 20.11 26.68 -24.64
C ALA A 81 20.11 25.40 -23.80
N PRO A 82 20.69 25.41 -22.58
CA PRO A 82 20.72 24.24 -21.71
C PRO A 82 19.31 23.90 -21.19
N ALA A 83 19.07 22.62 -20.88
CA ALA A 83 17.91 22.22 -20.09
C ALA A 83 18.00 22.85 -18.68
N GLN A 84 16.86 23.18 -18.07
CA GLN A 84 16.77 23.81 -16.75
C GLN A 84 15.83 23.03 -15.85
N ALA A 85 16.01 23.12 -14.52
CA ALA A 85 15.14 22.43 -13.56
C ALA A 85 13.65 22.84 -13.67
N THR A 86 13.37 24.04 -14.20
CA THR A 86 12.03 24.57 -14.45
C THR A 86 11.54 24.34 -15.88
N THR A 87 12.29 23.62 -16.71
CA THR A 87 11.90 23.32 -18.09
C THR A 87 10.59 22.53 -18.09
N ALA A 88 9.63 23.02 -18.87
CA ALA A 88 8.41 22.29 -19.16
C ALA A 88 8.65 21.25 -20.27
N TYR A 89 7.96 20.13 -20.18
CA TYR A 89 8.09 19.02 -21.13
C TYR A 89 6.75 18.28 -21.29
N GLU A 90 6.58 17.65 -22.45
CA GLU A 90 5.45 16.75 -22.70
C GLU A 90 5.60 15.51 -21.80
N ILE A 91 4.61 15.25 -20.95
CA ILE A 91 4.67 14.09 -20.04
C ILE A 91 4.20 12.79 -20.73
N GLY A 92 3.64 12.90 -21.93
CA GLY A 92 3.09 11.79 -22.69
C GLY A 92 2.09 11.00 -21.87
N SER A 93 2.20 9.67 -21.91
CA SER A 93 1.27 8.74 -21.25
C SER A 93 1.08 8.90 -19.74
N GLN A 94 1.92 9.66 -19.02
CA GLN A 94 1.61 10.04 -17.63
C GLN A 94 0.30 10.85 -17.52
N THR A 95 -0.14 11.47 -18.63
CA THR A 95 -1.47 12.10 -18.77
C THR A 95 -2.61 11.13 -18.45
N LYS A 96 -2.46 9.83 -18.75
CA LYS A 96 -3.47 8.80 -18.49
C LYS A 96 -3.81 8.69 -17.01
N THR A 97 -2.81 8.81 -16.14
CA THR A 97 -3.02 8.79 -14.69
C THR A 97 -3.88 9.97 -14.23
N MET A 98 -3.72 11.15 -14.84
CA MET A 98 -4.56 12.32 -14.55
C MET A 98 -5.98 12.14 -15.08
N THR A 99 -6.14 11.63 -16.31
CA THR A 99 -7.45 11.31 -16.90
C THR A 99 -8.18 10.26 -16.07
N ALA A 100 -7.51 9.18 -15.68
CA ALA A 100 -8.05 8.13 -14.81
C ALA A 100 -8.46 8.68 -13.44
N THR A 101 -7.66 9.56 -12.85
CA THR A 101 -8.01 10.24 -11.59
C THR A 101 -9.34 10.99 -11.72
N VAL A 102 -9.55 11.74 -12.80
CA VAL A 102 -10.83 12.45 -13.03
C VAL A 102 -11.98 11.48 -13.24
N VAL A 103 -11.80 10.39 -14.00
CA VAL A 103 -12.84 9.35 -14.16
C VAL A 103 -13.24 8.79 -12.79
N LEU A 104 -12.27 8.44 -11.95
CA LEU A 104 -12.51 7.89 -10.62
C LEU A 104 -13.13 8.91 -9.65
N GLN A 105 -12.78 10.20 -9.74
CA GLN A 105 -13.49 11.25 -9.00
C GLN A 105 -14.98 11.32 -9.42
N LEU A 106 -15.27 11.22 -10.71
CA LEU A 106 -16.66 11.20 -11.20
C LEU A 106 -17.41 9.91 -10.79
N VAL A 107 -16.70 8.79 -10.61
CA VAL A 107 -17.26 7.57 -10.00
C VAL A 107 -17.60 7.81 -8.53
N ALA A 108 -16.71 8.44 -7.76
CA ALA A 108 -16.97 8.82 -6.37
C ALA A 108 -18.18 9.75 -6.24
N GLU A 109 -18.38 10.64 -7.22
CA GLU A 109 -19.55 11.53 -7.32
C GLU A 109 -20.83 10.82 -7.77
N GLY A 110 -20.78 9.51 -8.09
CA GLY A 110 -21.92 8.74 -8.60
C GLY A 110 -22.36 9.12 -10.02
N ARG A 111 -21.51 9.84 -10.77
CA ARG A 111 -21.80 10.30 -12.14
C ARG A 111 -21.34 9.31 -13.20
N LEU A 112 -20.35 8.50 -12.87
CA LEU A 112 -19.85 7.39 -13.67
C LEU A 112 -19.90 6.09 -12.86
N ALA A 113 -19.93 4.96 -13.56
CA ALA A 113 -19.75 3.63 -12.99
C ALA A 113 -18.73 2.87 -13.84
N LEU A 114 -17.75 2.26 -13.17
CA LEU A 114 -16.61 1.58 -13.82
C LEU A 114 -17.06 0.44 -14.73
N ASP A 115 -18.09 -0.30 -14.34
CA ASP A 115 -18.53 -1.52 -15.03
C ASP A 115 -19.69 -1.27 -16.02
N GLU A 116 -20.03 0.00 -16.28
CA GLU A 116 -20.97 0.39 -17.32
C GLU A 116 -20.27 0.56 -18.68
N PRO A 117 -20.95 0.22 -19.80
CA PRO A 117 -20.40 0.39 -21.13
C PRO A 117 -20.23 1.87 -21.49
N VAL A 118 -19.24 2.18 -22.32
CA VAL A 118 -18.96 3.54 -22.82
C VAL A 118 -20.20 4.14 -23.52
N ALA A 119 -20.98 3.31 -24.22
CA ALA A 119 -22.23 3.68 -24.88
C ALA A 119 -23.32 4.25 -23.96
N ARG A 120 -23.19 4.07 -22.64
CA ARG A 120 -24.08 4.72 -21.69
C ARG A 120 -23.88 6.23 -21.63
N TYR A 121 -22.68 6.71 -21.91
CA TYR A 121 -22.28 8.10 -21.70
C TYR A 121 -22.04 8.88 -22.99
N LEU A 122 -21.81 8.19 -24.10
CA LEU A 122 -21.51 8.80 -25.40
C LEU A 122 -22.57 8.48 -26.44
N ASP A 123 -22.87 9.48 -27.27
CA ASP A 123 -23.76 9.31 -28.40
C ASP A 123 -23.25 8.25 -29.39
N GLY A 124 -24.18 7.48 -29.95
CA GLY A 124 -23.85 6.41 -30.90
C GLY A 124 -23.06 6.89 -32.13
N SER A 125 -23.21 8.16 -32.54
CA SER A 125 -22.42 8.77 -33.62
C SER A 125 -20.94 8.89 -33.28
N THR A 126 -20.60 9.20 -32.02
CA THR A 126 -19.20 9.27 -31.56
C THR A 126 -18.55 7.89 -31.67
N LEU A 127 -19.28 6.84 -31.30
CA LEU A 127 -18.80 5.46 -31.25
C LEU A 127 -18.87 4.71 -32.59
N ALA A 128 -19.57 5.26 -33.60
CA ALA A 128 -19.89 4.56 -34.83
C ALA A 128 -18.65 4.04 -35.59
N GLY A 129 -18.53 2.72 -35.76
CA GLY A 129 -17.41 2.12 -36.48
C GLY A 129 -16.11 2.02 -35.68
N ILE A 130 -16.08 2.44 -34.42
CA ILE A 130 -14.98 2.11 -33.50
C ILE A 130 -15.29 0.72 -32.92
N PRO A 131 -14.45 -0.30 -33.15
CA PRO A 131 -14.70 -1.65 -32.65
C PRO A 131 -14.77 -1.67 -31.12
N ASN A 132 -15.59 -2.57 -30.55
CA ASN A 132 -15.85 -2.74 -29.10
C ASN A 132 -16.35 -1.52 -28.32
N ALA A 133 -16.33 -0.29 -28.87
CA ALA A 133 -16.67 0.93 -28.14
C ALA A 133 -18.13 0.97 -27.64
N GLN A 134 -19.02 0.17 -28.23
CA GLN A 134 -20.40 0.03 -27.78
C GLN A 134 -20.56 -0.85 -26.53
N THR A 135 -19.63 -1.77 -26.29
CA THR A 135 -19.77 -2.84 -25.29
C THR A 135 -18.69 -2.82 -24.22
N ALA A 136 -17.50 -2.29 -24.51
CA ALA A 136 -16.42 -2.16 -23.55
C ALA A 136 -16.83 -1.22 -22.39
N THR A 137 -16.46 -1.59 -21.17
CA THR A 137 -16.75 -0.79 -19.97
C THR A 137 -15.69 0.29 -19.74
N LEU A 138 -16.01 1.27 -18.89
CA LEU A 138 -15.03 2.29 -18.48
C LEU A 138 -13.80 1.65 -17.81
N ARG A 139 -13.99 0.61 -16.99
CA ARG A 139 -12.91 -0.16 -16.37
C ARG A 139 -11.99 -0.78 -17.43
N GLN A 140 -12.57 -1.32 -18.50
CA GLN A 140 -11.83 -1.96 -19.59
C GLN A 140 -11.06 -0.95 -20.45
N LEU A 141 -11.55 0.30 -20.58
CA LEU A 141 -10.76 1.37 -21.17
C LEU A 141 -9.59 1.76 -20.26
N LEU A 142 -9.85 1.95 -18.97
CA LEU A 142 -8.85 2.40 -17.99
C LEU A 142 -7.68 1.41 -17.84
N ASN A 143 -7.94 0.10 -17.91
CA ASN A 143 -6.92 -0.94 -17.74
C ASN A 143 -6.45 -1.60 -19.03
N HIS A 144 -6.77 -1.02 -20.20
CA HIS A 144 -6.38 -1.54 -21.51
C HIS A 144 -6.81 -2.99 -21.80
N SER A 145 -7.99 -3.38 -21.32
CA SER A 145 -8.59 -4.69 -21.65
C SER A 145 -9.77 -4.59 -22.60
N SER A 146 -9.93 -3.45 -23.30
CA SER A 146 -11.08 -3.18 -24.16
C SER A 146 -11.03 -3.90 -25.52
N GLY A 147 -9.85 -4.26 -26.03
CA GLY A 147 -9.65 -4.79 -27.37
C GLY A 147 -9.86 -3.78 -28.50
N ILE A 148 -9.93 -2.48 -28.17
CA ILE A 148 -10.02 -1.38 -29.15
C ILE A 148 -8.62 -1.13 -29.72
N PRO A 149 -8.44 -1.13 -31.06
CA PRO A 149 -7.16 -0.84 -31.70
C PRO A 149 -6.56 0.48 -31.24
N ASP A 150 -5.23 0.51 -31.12
CA ASP A 150 -4.48 1.70 -30.76
C ASP A 150 -4.29 2.63 -31.98
N CYS A 151 -4.67 3.90 -31.84
CA CYS A 151 -4.54 4.89 -32.92
C CYS A 151 -3.07 5.14 -33.31
N ASP A 152 -2.13 4.94 -32.39
CA ASP A 152 -0.70 5.11 -32.64
C ASP A 152 -0.11 3.98 -33.50
N GLN A 153 -0.77 2.82 -33.51
CA GLN A 153 -0.31 1.64 -34.24
C GLN A 153 -0.92 1.53 -35.65
N VAL A 154 -1.77 2.48 -36.05
CA VAL A 154 -2.37 2.49 -37.40
C VAL A 154 -1.29 2.88 -38.42
N PRO A 155 -0.87 1.96 -39.31
CA PRO A 155 0.23 2.22 -40.22
C PRO A 155 -0.18 3.17 -41.33
N GLY A 156 0.68 4.14 -41.62
CA GLY A 156 0.62 4.96 -42.81
C GLY A 156 1.26 4.29 -44.03
N SER A 157 1.27 5.01 -45.14
CA SER A 157 1.74 4.53 -46.45
C SER A 157 3.25 4.29 -46.54
N SER A 158 4.03 4.99 -45.71
CA SER A 158 5.49 4.89 -45.62
C SER A 158 5.95 3.92 -44.53
N GLY A 159 5.02 3.36 -43.74
CA GLY A 159 5.30 2.53 -42.57
C GLY A 159 5.48 3.32 -41.27
N LEU A 160 5.48 4.65 -41.32
CA LEU A 160 5.30 5.49 -40.13
C LEU A 160 3.84 5.45 -39.67
N PRO A 161 3.53 5.77 -38.40
CA PRO A 161 2.16 5.94 -37.97
C PRO A 161 1.39 6.95 -38.84
N ALA A 162 0.14 6.64 -39.17
CA ALA A 162 -0.65 7.44 -40.10
C ALA A 162 -0.80 8.91 -39.66
N TYR A 163 -0.93 9.16 -38.35
CA TYR A 163 -1.01 10.51 -37.80
C TYR A 163 0.30 11.29 -37.97
N VAL A 164 1.46 10.63 -37.84
CA VAL A 164 2.78 11.25 -38.06
C VAL A 164 2.95 11.61 -39.53
N GLU A 165 2.55 10.73 -40.46
CA GLU A 165 2.58 11.05 -41.89
C GLU A 165 1.72 12.26 -42.23
N ALA A 166 0.49 12.30 -41.70
CA ALA A 166 -0.41 13.42 -41.91
C ALA A 166 0.17 14.74 -41.37
N ALA A 167 0.67 14.73 -40.13
CA ALA A 167 1.26 15.90 -39.51
C ALA A 167 2.55 16.38 -40.20
N ARG A 168 3.33 15.47 -40.79
CA ARG A 168 4.50 15.86 -41.60
C ARG A 168 4.12 16.46 -42.95
N ALA A 169 3.02 16.01 -43.54
CA ALA A 169 2.50 16.56 -44.78
C ALA A 169 1.93 17.97 -44.59
N ASP A 170 1.29 18.24 -43.44
CA ASP A 170 0.84 19.57 -43.03
C ASP A 170 1.15 19.83 -41.54
N PRO A 171 2.32 20.40 -41.22
CA PRO A 171 2.70 20.71 -39.83
C PRO A 171 1.80 21.75 -39.14
N SER A 172 0.95 22.46 -39.89
CA SER A 172 0.00 23.42 -39.31
C SER A 172 -1.27 22.75 -38.78
N GLN A 173 -1.56 21.54 -39.26
CA GLN A 173 -2.73 20.75 -38.87
C GLN A 173 -2.64 20.33 -37.40
N ILE A 174 -3.69 20.64 -36.64
CA ILE A 174 -3.88 20.10 -35.29
C ILE A 174 -4.55 18.74 -35.42
N PHE A 175 -3.91 17.71 -34.88
CA PHE A 175 -4.47 16.36 -34.85
C PHE A 175 -5.38 16.22 -33.63
N THR A 176 -6.65 16.58 -33.81
CA THR A 176 -7.65 16.56 -32.72
C THR A 176 -7.98 15.15 -32.23
N VAL A 177 -8.59 15.03 -31.05
CA VAL A 177 -9.13 13.76 -30.53
C VAL A 177 -10.01 13.05 -31.56
N ASP A 178 -10.88 13.75 -32.27
CA ASP A 178 -11.74 13.13 -33.29
C ASP A 178 -10.94 12.65 -34.52
N ALA A 179 -9.83 13.31 -34.85
CA ALA A 179 -8.93 12.85 -35.90
C ALA A 179 -8.25 11.52 -35.51
N PHE A 180 -7.81 11.38 -34.26
CA PHE A 180 -7.29 10.10 -33.74
C PHE A 180 -8.34 9.00 -33.73
N LEU A 181 -9.55 9.29 -33.21
CA LEU A 181 -10.65 8.31 -33.21
C LEU A 181 -11.04 7.87 -34.62
N ASN A 182 -10.87 8.73 -35.63
CA ASN A 182 -11.15 8.37 -37.03
C ASN A 182 -10.15 7.36 -37.62
N LEU A 183 -8.91 7.29 -37.11
CA LEU A 183 -7.91 6.34 -37.61
C LEU A 183 -8.31 4.88 -37.37
N VAL A 184 -9.05 4.63 -36.30
CA VAL A 184 -9.45 3.27 -35.90
C VAL A 184 -10.82 2.86 -36.41
N ARG A 185 -11.56 3.77 -37.08
CA ARG A 185 -12.90 3.46 -37.58
C ARG A 185 -12.81 2.46 -38.74
N GLY A 186 -13.62 1.41 -38.65
CA GLY A 186 -13.67 0.33 -39.64
C GLY A 186 -12.56 -0.71 -39.51
N LEU A 187 -11.71 -0.61 -38.49
CA LEU A 187 -10.78 -1.68 -38.12
C LEU A 187 -11.50 -2.78 -37.34
N ASP A 188 -10.92 -3.97 -37.35
CA ASP A 188 -11.37 -5.10 -36.54
C ASP A 188 -10.99 -4.91 -35.05
N ALA A 189 -11.80 -5.44 -34.15
CA ALA A 189 -11.42 -5.56 -32.74
C ALA A 189 -10.21 -6.49 -32.59
N GLU A 190 -9.28 -6.15 -31.71
CA GLU A 190 -8.10 -6.98 -31.48
C GLU A 190 -8.44 -8.23 -30.64
N PHE A 191 -9.40 -8.11 -29.72
CA PHE A 191 -9.96 -9.21 -28.91
C PHE A 191 -11.30 -8.81 -28.30
N ALA A 192 -11.98 -9.79 -27.71
CA ALA A 192 -13.18 -9.53 -26.92
C ALA A 192 -12.85 -8.77 -25.62
N PRO A 193 -13.65 -7.77 -25.20
CA PRO A 193 -13.37 -7.00 -23.99
C PRO A 193 -13.20 -7.87 -22.74
N GLY A 194 -12.22 -7.53 -21.90
CA GLY A 194 -11.89 -8.20 -20.64
C GLY A 194 -11.10 -9.51 -20.78
N THR A 195 -10.79 -9.96 -22.01
CA THR A 195 -10.16 -11.28 -22.22
C THR A 195 -8.64 -11.25 -22.29
N ARG A 196 -8.04 -10.06 -22.51
CA ARG A 196 -6.59 -9.85 -22.61
C ARG A 196 -6.24 -8.40 -22.22
N PHE A 197 -4.97 -8.15 -21.97
CA PHE A 197 -4.39 -6.82 -21.92
C PHE A 197 -3.78 -6.48 -23.28
N ASN A 198 -4.11 -5.33 -23.86
CA ASN A 198 -3.31 -4.69 -24.89
C ASN A 198 -3.47 -3.18 -24.82
N TYR A 199 -2.35 -2.48 -24.70
CA TYR A 199 -2.30 -1.03 -24.52
C TYR A 199 -2.96 -0.29 -25.70
N SER A 200 -3.84 0.68 -25.41
CA SER A 200 -4.55 1.44 -26.45
C SER A 200 -4.80 2.88 -26.03
N ASN A 201 -4.17 3.82 -26.74
CA ASN A 201 -4.40 5.26 -26.51
C ASN A 201 -5.83 5.67 -26.85
N THR A 202 -6.45 5.01 -27.82
CA THR A 202 -7.85 5.20 -28.23
C THR A 202 -8.81 5.10 -27.04
N GLY A 203 -8.55 4.19 -26.10
CA GLY A 203 -9.37 4.06 -24.89
C GLY A 203 -9.37 5.34 -24.05
N TYR A 204 -8.22 5.99 -23.89
CA TYR A 204 -8.10 7.22 -23.11
C TYR A 204 -8.67 8.45 -23.81
N LEU A 205 -8.61 8.48 -25.14
CA LEU A 205 -9.31 9.48 -25.95
C LEU A 205 -10.84 9.36 -25.82
N LEU A 206 -11.37 8.13 -25.74
CA LEU A 206 -12.79 7.90 -25.42
C LEU A 206 -13.13 8.32 -23.98
N LEU A 207 -12.26 8.05 -23.00
CA LEU A 207 -12.44 8.51 -21.62
C LEU A 207 -12.49 10.04 -21.52
N GLN A 208 -11.67 10.75 -22.31
CA GLN A 208 -11.80 12.20 -22.44
C GLN A 208 -13.21 12.59 -22.91
N LYS A 209 -13.71 12.00 -24.00
CA LYS A 209 -15.06 12.30 -24.50
C LYS A 209 -16.12 12.02 -23.44
N VAL A 210 -15.98 10.95 -22.65
CA VAL A 210 -16.90 10.62 -21.54
C VAL A 210 -16.88 11.71 -20.47
N ILE A 211 -15.69 12.17 -20.05
CA ILE A 211 -15.54 13.26 -19.08
C ILE A 211 -16.24 14.52 -19.59
N GLU A 212 -15.99 14.90 -20.84
CA GLU A 212 -16.56 16.10 -21.45
C GLU A 212 -18.09 16.01 -21.56
N ALA A 213 -18.62 14.86 -21.98
CA ALA A 213 -20.06 14.63 -22.09
C ALA A 213 -20.76 14.70 -20.73
N VAL A 214 -20.19 14.06 -19.70
CA VAL A 214 -20.82 14.03 -18.37
C VAL A 214 -20.69 15.36 -17.65
N THR A 215 -19.57 16.08 -17.82
CA THR A 215 -19.32 17.36 -17.14
C THR A 215 -19.83 18.58 -17.89
N GLY A 216 -20.09 18.47 -19.20
CA GLY A 216 -20.38 19.60 -20.08
C GLY A 216 -19.20 20.57 -20.24
N THR A 217 -17.99 20.16 -19.86
CA THR A 217 -16.80 21.02 -19.78
C THR A 217 -15.62 20.37 -20.50
N PRO A 218 -14.83 21.10 -21.31
CA PRO A 218 -13.65 20.56 -21.98
C PRO A 218 -12.60 20.03 -21.00
N LEU A 219 -11.86 18.98 -21.38
CA LEU A 219 -10.93 18.28 -20.48
C LEU A 219 -9.87 19.21 -19.86
N ASN A 220 -9.33 20.17 -20.61
CA ASN A 220 -8.33 21.12 -20.09
C ASN A 220 -8.84 21.87 -18.85
N THR A 221 -10.11 22.28 -18.87
CA THR A 221 -10.75 23.02 -17.77
C THR A 221 -11.07 22.08 -16.60
N VAL A 222 -11.47 20.84 -16.90
CA VAL A 222 -11.71 19.82 -15.88
C VAL A 222 -10.41 19.47 -15.13
N LEU A 223 -9.32 19.22 -15.84
CA LEU A 223 -8.00 18.96 -15.26
C LEU A 223 -7.50 20.15 -14.44
N GLN A 224 -7.65 21.37 -14.96
CA GLN A 224 -7.30 22.58 -14.24
C GLN A 224 -8.04 22.69 -12.90
N ALA A 225 -9.36 22.53 -12.90
CA ALA A 225 -10.20 22.70 -11.72
C ALA A 225 -10.03 21.58 -10.69
N ARG A 226 -9.79 20.34 -11.13
CA ARG A 226 -9.79 19.15 -10.26
C ARG A 226 -8.41 18.71 -9.81
N ILE A 227 -7.36 19.06 -10.55
CA ILE A 227 -5.98 18.62 -10.28
C ILE A 227 -5.05 19.81 -10.19
N PHE A 228 -4.92 20.61 -11.25
CA PHE A 228 -3.79 21.55 -11.33
C PHE A 228 -3.91 22.70 -10.33
N THR A 229 -5.05 23.39 -10.28
CA THR A 229 -5.25 24.51 -9.34
C THR A 229 -5.27 24.06 -7.87
N PRO A 230 -5.98 22.98 -7.48
CA PRO A 230 -5.95 22.50 -6.09
C PRO A 230 -4.56 22.11 -5.59
N LEU A 231 -3.68 21.61 -6.47
CA LEU A 231 -2.33 21.19 -6.12
C LEU A 231 -1.28 22.28 -6.34
N GLY A 232 -1.65 23.47 -6.85
CA GLY A 232 -0.72 24.53 -7.20
C GLY A 232 0.28 24.13 -8.29
N MET A 233 -0.18 23.39 -9.30
CA MET A 233 0.60 22.98 -10.46
C MET A 233 0.56 24.07 -11.55
N ASP A 234 1.19 25.21 -11.24
CA ASP A 234 1.08 26.44 -12.04
C ASP A 234 1.76 26.36 -13.42
N ASN A 235 2.62 25.35 -13.65
CA ASN A 235 3.34 25.15 -14.91
C ASN A 235 2.83 23.90 -15.66
N THR A 236 1.62 23.44 -15.32
CA THR A 236 0.99 22.27 -15.94
C THR A 236 -0.26 22.66 -16.71
N ARG A 237 -0.39 22.14 -17.94
CA ARG A 237 -1.57 22.35 -18.79
C ARG A 237 -1.79 21.17 -19.73
N LEU A 238 -3.03 20.98 -20.17
CA LEU A 238 -3.29 20.23 -21.39
C LEU A 238 -2.87 21.11 -22.57
N ASP A 239 -1.99 20.61 -23.45
CA ASP A 239 -1.39 21.42 -24.51
C ASP A 239 -2.46 21.95 -25.46
N ASP A 240 -2.38 23.24 -25.73
CA ASP A 240 -3.19 23.97 -26.71
C ASP A 240 -2.35 24.35 -27.95
N PHE A 241 -1.10 23.90 -27.99
CA PHE A 241 -0.09 24.19 -29.01
C PHE A 241 0.28 25.68 -29.12
N SER A 242 0.00 26.46 -28.09
CA SER A 242 0.49 27.83 -27.97
C SER A 242 2.02 27.82 -27.75
N PRO A 243 2.77 28.77 -28.34
CA PRO A 243 4.20 28.88 -28.09
C PRO A 243 4.51 29.04 -26.60
N ASP A 244 5.41 28.21 -26.09
CA ASP A 244 5.82 28.22 -24.69
C ASP A 244 7.35 28.28 -24.59
N PRO A 245 7.93 29.44 -24.21
CA PRO A 245 9.38 29.59 -24.10
C PRO A 245 9.98 28.84 -22.91
N ALA A 246 9.17 28.35 -21.96
CA ALA A 246 9.63 27.51 -20.86
C ALA A 246 9.71 26.03 -21.26
N ARG A 247 9.08 25.64 -22.38
CA ARG A 247 9.11 24.27 -22.90
C ARG A 247 10.38 24.04 -23.72
N TRP A 248 11.03 22.91 -23.52
CA TRP A 248 12.14 22.50 -24.39
C TRP A 248 11.67 22.09 -25.78
N SER A 249 12.60 21.99 -26.74
CA SER A 249 12.31 21.36 -28.03
C SER A 249 12.35 19.84 -27.90
N SER A 250 11.40 19.17 -28.57
CA SER A 250 11.27 17.71 -28.62
C SER A 250 11.87 17.20 -29.93
N TYR A 251 12.72 16.17 -29.88
CA TYR A 251 13.46 15.69 -31.04
C TYR A 251 13.21 14.20 -31.34
N ALA A 252 13.06 13.83 -32.62
CA ALA A 252 12.88 12.44 -33.02
C ALA A 252 13.71 12.07 -34.24
N GLN A 253 14.21 10.83 -34.25
CA GLN A 253 14.74 10.19 -35.45
C GLN A 253 13.59 9.52 -36.20
N LEU A 254 13.42 9.83 -37.48
CA LEU A 254 12.32 9.30 -38.30
C LEU A 254 12.87 8.53 -39.51
N GLY A 255 12.60 7.23 -39.57
CA GLY A 255 12.97 6.36 -40.69
C GLY A 255 14.49 6.26 -40.89
N GLY A 256 15.26 6.19 -39.81
CA GLY A 256 16.73 6.16 -39.83
C GLY A 256 17.41 7.48 -40.23
N GLY A 257 16.64 8.58 -40.32
CA GLY A 257 17.14 9.92 -40.69
C GLY A 257 17.97 10.61 -39.59
N PRO A 258 18.30 11.90 -39.72
CA PRO A 258 18.88 12.67 -38.62
C PRO A 258 17.85 12.95 -37.53
N LEU A 259 18.33 13.23 -36.32
CA LEU A 259 17.51 13.74 -35.23
C LEU A 259 16.89 15.09 -35.65
N THR A 260 15.57 15.18 -35.63
CA THR A 260 14.79 16.32 -36.17
C THR A 260 13.93 16.92 -35.07
N ASP A 261 13.81 18.25 -35.03
CA ASP A 261 12.85 18.92 -34.13
C ASP A 261 11.42 18.60 -34.57
N VAL A 262 10.67 17.96 -33.68
CA VAL A 262 9.27 17.55 -33.88
C VAL A 262 8.31 18.30 -32.98
N GLY A 263 8.78 19.21 -32.11
CA GLY A 263 7.94 19.98 -31.19
C GLY A 263 6.98 20.95 -31.89
N MET A 264 7.16 21.16 -33.20
CA MET A 264 6.25 21.91 -34.06
C MET A 264 5.06 21.08 -34.55
N LEU A 265 5.10 19.75 -34.46
CA LEU A 265 4.00 18.89 -34.89
C LEU A 265 2.90 18.91 -33.82
N ARG A 266 1.69 19.30 -34.22
CA ARG A 266 0.56 19.49 -33.29
C ARG A 266 -0.23 18.20 -33.09
N ILE A 267 0.46 17.17 -32.59
CA ILE A 267 -0.04 15.80 -32.50
C ILE A 267 -0.21 15.31 -31.06
N ASP A 268 0.53 15.87 -30.11
CA ASP A 268 0.47 15.49 -28.70
C ASP A 268 -0.72 16.17 -28.00
N SER A 269 -1.93 15.68 -28.25
CA SER A 269 -3.18 16.23 -27.73
C SER A 269 -4.01 15.20 -26.98
N GLY A 270 -4.90 15.68 -26.11
CA GLY A 270 -5.95 14.84 -25.51
C GLY A 270 -5.55 14.12 -24.21
N GLY A 271 -6.52 13.37 -23.67
CA GLY A 271 -6.44 12.74 -22.34
C GLY A 271 -5.58 11.48 -22.27
N ASP A 272 -4.96 11.07 -23.36
CA ASP A 272 -4.03 9.94 -23.45
C ASP A 272 -2.56 10.38 -23.31
N GLY A 273 -2.20 11.58 -23.78
CA GLY A 273 -0.81 12.00 -23.83
C GLY A 273 -0.53 13.51 -23.85
N GLY A 274 -1.55 14.37 -23.92
CA GLY A 274 -1.38 15.78 -24.27
C GLY A 274 -0.99 16.74 -23.14
N VAL A 275 -0.65 16.29 -21.93
CA VAL A 275 -0.26 17.21 -20.85
C VAL A 275 1.21 17.62 -20.97
N VAL A 276 1.47 18.91 -20.76
CA VAL A 276 2.79 19.49 -20.55
C VAL A 276 2.93 19.85 -19.08
N SER A 277 4.04 19.50 -18.45
CA SER A 277 4.30 19.73 -17.02
C SER A 277 5.78 19.98 -16.74
N THR A 278 6.12 20.15 -15.47
CA THR A 278 7.49 20.27 -14.96
C THR A 278 7.78 19.17 -13.93
N ALA A 279 9.06 18.89 -13.65
CA ALA A 279 9.45 17.95 -12.60
C ALA A 279 8.82 18.27 -11.24
N ALA A 280 8.82 19.56 -10.86
CA ALA A 280 8.24 20.02 -9.60
C ALA A 280 6.73 19.76 -9.51
N ASP A 281 5.98 20.01 -10.59
CA ASP A 281 4.55 19.78 -10.61
C ASP A 281 4.19 18.29 -10.66
N MET A 282 4.97 17.48 -11.38
CA MET A 282 4.78 16.03 -11.39
C MET A 282 4.99 15.41 -10.00
N VAL A 283 5.96 15.89 -9.22
CA VAL A 283 6.13 15.47 -7.82
C VAL A 283 4.89 15.82 -6.98
N LYS A 284 4.31 17.01 -7.15
CA LYS A 284 3.07 17.40 -6.43
C LYS A 284 1.92 16.46 -6.77
N PHE A 285 1.71 16.16 -8.06
CA PHE A 285 0.65 15.26 -8.51
C PHE A 285 0.81 13.84 -7.94
N GLN A 286 2.00 13.26 -8.09
CA GLN A 286 2.31 11.90 -7.64
C GLN A 286 2.18 11.78 -6.13
N ARG A 287 2.69 12.76 -5.39
CA ARG A 287 2.55 12.81 -3.94
C ARG A 287 1.08 12.92 -3.52
N ALA A 288 0.31 13.83 -4.11
CA ALA A 288 -1.10 14.02 -3.80
C ALA A 288 -1.94 12.75 -4.06
N LEU A 289 -1.64 12.03 -5.15
CA LEU A 289 -2.35 10.81 -5.51
C LEU A 289 -1.95 9.62 -4.62
N LEU A 290 -0.65 9.34 -4.50
CA LEU A 290 -0.15 8.06 -3.99
C LEU A 290 0.32 8.12 -2.54
N VAL A 291 0.80 9.28 -2.10
CA VAL A 291 1.37 9.46 -0.75
C VAL A 291 0.35 10.10 0.19
N ASP A 292 -0.12 11.30 -0.13
CA ASP A 292 -1.06 12.06 0.69
C ASP A 292 -2.51 11.58 0.48
N ARG A 293 -2.77 10.84 -0.61
CA ARG A 293 -4.06 10.22 -0.96
C ARG A 293 -5.24 11.19 -0.91
N THR A 294 -5.03 12.40 -1.42
CA THR A 294 -6.00 13.49 -1.36
C THR A 294 -6.93 13.56 -2.57
N LEU A 295 -6.52 12.97 -3.70
CA LEU A 295 -7.27 13.07 -4.96
C LEU A 295 -8.41 12.06 -5.11
N LEU A 296 -8.37 10.94 -4.37
CA LEU A 296 -9.33 9.84 -4.50
C LEU A 296 -9.72 9.25 -3.13
N PRO A 297 -10.96 8.73 -2.97
CA PRO A 297 -11.30 7.83 -1.87
C PRO A 297 -10.37 6.60 -1.84
N GLY A 298 -10.07 6.08 -0.66
CA GLY A 298 -9.10 4.99 -0.49
C GLY A 298 -9.48 3.72 -1.26
N SER A 299 -10.77 3.40 -1.35
CA SER A 299 -11.29 2.27 -2.14
C SER A 299 -10.99 2.43 -3.64
N LEU A 300 -11.27 3.60 -4.22
CA LEU A 300 -11.02 3.88 -5.63
C LEU A 300 -9.53 4.05 -5.95
N LEU A 301 -8.74 4.62 -5.04
CA LEU A 301 -7.30 4.66 -5.18
C LEU A 301 -6.72 3.23 -5.18
N SER A 302 -7.25 2.35 -4.35
CA SER A 302 -6.83 0.95 -4.39
C SER A 302 -7.27 0.25 -5.68
N ASP A 303 -8.51 0.43 -6.12
CA ASP A 303 -8.96 -0.09 -7.42
C ASP A 303 -8.07 0.40 -8.56
N MET A 304 -7.62 1.66 -8.50
CA MET A 304 -6.68 2.24 -9.45
C MET A 304 -5.35 1.47 -9.50
N GLN A 305 -4.84 1.08 -8.34
CA GLN A 305 -3.53 0.46 -8.18
C GLN A 305 -3.52 -1.05 -8.40
N VAL A 306 -4.68 -1.71 -8.54
CA VAL A 306 -4.71 -3.16 -8.75
C VAL A 306 -4.53 -3.49 -10.23
N PRO A 307 -3.50 -4.28 -10.60
CA PRO A 307 -3.31 -4.71 -11.97
C PRO A 307 -4.50 -5.49 -12.53
N PHE A 308 -4.77 -5.28 -13.82
CA PHE A 308 -5.63 -6.15 -14.59
C PHE A 308 -5.14 -7.60 -14.52
N THR A 309 -6.10 -8.50 -14.32
CA THR A 309 -5.88 -9.96 -14.30
C THR A 309 -6.98 -10.67 -15.05
N LEU A 310 -6.63 -11.84 -15.60
CA LEU A 310 -7.61 -12.74 -16.18
C LEU A 310 -8.42 -13.43 -15.06
N PRO A 311 -9.68 -13.81 -15.31
CA PRO A 311 -10.48 -14.57 -14.36
C PRO A 311 -9.74 -15.81 -13.85
N GLY A 312 -9.71 -15.98 -12.52
CA GLY A 312 -9.02 -17.10 -11.86
C GLY A 312 -7.49 -16.94 -11.74
N VAL A 313 -6.93 -15.79 -12.11
CA VAL A 313 -5.51 -15.47 -11.96
C VAL A 313 -5.36 -14.38 -10.90
N ALA A 314 -4.58 -14.65 -9.85
CA ALA A 314 -4.27 -13.64 -8.84
C ALA A 314 -3.37 -12.52 -9.43
N PRO A 315 -3.57 -11.25 -9.05
CA PRO A 315 -2.72 -10.16 -9.51
C PRO A 315 -1.29 -10.33 -9.02
N GLY A 316 -0.35 -10.26 -9.95
CA GLY A 316 1.07 -10.15 -9.64
C GLY A 316 1.41 -8.74 -9.13
N PRO A 317 2.57 -8.56 -8.48
CA PRO A 317 2.99 -7.26 -7.94
C PRO A 317 3.36 -6.26 -9.04
N ALA A 318 3.45 -6.70 -10.30
CA ALA A 318 3.68 -5.85 -11.47
C ALA A 318 2.54 -5.99 -12.48
N GLY A 319 2.12 -4.87 -13.05
CA GLY A 319 1.12 -4.82 -14.11
C GLY A 319 0.50 -3.45 -14.26
N TYR A 320 -0.64 -3.38 -14.96
CA TYR A 320 -1.32 -2.14 -15.29
C TYR A 320 -2.69 -2.08 -14.61
N GLY A 321 -2.89 -1.09 -13.75
CA GLY A 321 -4.15 -0.83 -13.06
C GLY A 321 -5.09 0.06 -13.86
N LEU A 322 -5.82 0.96 -13.20
CA LEU A 322 -6.67 1.95 -13.88
C LEU A 322 -5.84 3.20 -14.20
N GLY A 323 -5.10 3.18 -15.31
CA GLY A 323 -4.26 4.30 -15.75
C GLY A 323 -2.99 4.51 -14.94
N ILE A 324 -2.47 3.44 -14.35
CA ILE A 324 -1.25 3.46 -13.56
C ILE A 324 -0.48 2.15 -13.74
N ASP A 325 0.82 2.25 -13.92
CA ASP A 325 1.77 1.14 -13.85
C ASP A 325 2.06 0.83 -12.38
N THR A 326 2.12 -0.45 -12.03
CA THR A 326 2.59 -0.92 -10.73
C THR A 326 3.68 -1.96 -10.90
N GLY A 327 4.59 -2.05 -9.93
CA GLY A 327 5.70 -2.98 -10.00
C GLY A 327 6.54 -3.01 -8.75
N MET A 328 7.47 -3.97 -8.70
CA MET A 328 8.50 -4.03 -7.66
C MET A 328 9.77 -3.32 -8.15
N LEU A 329 10.19 -2.31 -7.41
CA LEU A 329 11.51 -1.72 -7.46
C LEU A 329 12.50 -2.67 -6.77
N ASN A 330 13.53 -3.12 -7.49
CA ASN A 330 14.56 -4.04 -6.99
C ASN A 330 14.05 -5.34 -6.33
N GLY A 331 12.83 -5.76 -6.70
CA GLY A 331 12.19 -6.95 -6.13
C GLY A 331 11.73 -6.78 -4.68
N THR A 332 11.91 -5.60 -4.08
CA THR A 332 11.63 -5.36 -2.65
C THR A 332 10.70 -4.19 -2.41
N SER A 333 10.78 -3.07 -3.12
CA SER A 333 9.91 -1.91 -2.83
C SER A 333 8.78 -1.79 -3.83
N LEU A 334 7.53 -1.71 -3.37
CA LEU A 334 6.40 -1.52 -4.28
C LEU A 334 6.40 -0.08 -4.84
N MET A 335 6.26 0.05 -6.15
CA MET A 335 6.15 1.33 -6.84
C MET A 335 4.88 1.42 -7.68
N ALA A 336 4.33 2.63 -7.77
CA ALA A 336 3.23 2.97 -8.65
C ALA A 336 3.52 4.29 -9.37
N GLY A 337 3.08 4.42 -10.62
CA GLY A 337 3.38 5.58 -11.44
C GLY A 337 2.99 5.36 -12.89
N HIS A 338 3.67 6.03 -13.81
CA HIS A 338 3.49 5.74 -15.23
C HIS A 338 4.75 6.12 -16.02
N THR A 339 5.05 5.33 -17.04
CA THR A 339 5.98 5.75 -18.10
C THR A 339 5.32 6.77 -19.05
N GLY A 340 6.07 7.46 -19.88
CA GLY A 340 5.52 8.41 -20.84
C GLY A 340 6.33 8.47 -22.11
N GLY A 341 5.65 8.67 -23.23
CA GLY A 341 6.28 8.87 -24.51
C GLY A 341 5.39 9.71 -25.39
N THR A 342 6.00 10.65 -26.09
CA THR A 342 5.45 11.33 -27.27
C THR A 342 6.34 10.98 -28.47
N LEU A 343 6.18 11.70 -29.58
CA LEU A 343 7.07 11.50 -30.73
C LEU A 343 8.52 11.87 -30.39
N GLY A 344 8.74 12.96 -29.64
CA GLY A 344 10.08 13.50 -29.36
C GLY A 344 10.50 13.51 -27.90
N THR A 345 9.61 13.19 -26.97
CA THR A 345 9.90 13.16 -25.53
C THR A 345 9.69 11.76 -24.97
N VAL A 346 10.57 11.34 -24.06
CA VAL A 346 10.42 10.10 -23.30
C VAL A 346 10.51 10.43 -21.82
N THR A 347 9.58 9.95 -21.01
CA THR A 347 9.48 10.27 -19.60
C THR A 347 9.15 9.05 -18.75
N MET A 348 9.36 9.16 -17.45
CA MET A 348 8.76 8.29 -16.46
C MET A 348 8.61 9.03 -15.14
N GLY A 349 7.65 8.59 -14.34
CA GLY A 349 7.50 9.09 -12.99
C GLY A 349 6.81 8.06 -12.11
N PHE A 350 7.43 7.73 -10.98
CA PHE A 350 6.99 6.70 -10.06
C PHE A 350 7.14 7.15 -8.60
N THR A 351 6.35 6.54 -7.73
CA THR A 351 6.47 6.67 -6.28
C THR A 351 6.72 5.31 -5.67
N ALA A 352 7.81 5.18 -4.91
CA ALA A 352 8.05 4.06 -4.01
C ALA A 352 7.12 4.21 -2.80
N LEU A 353 6.08 3.39 -2.74
CA LEU A 353 4.96 3.58 -1.81
C LEU A 353 5.37 3.37 -0.36
N GLY A 354 6.31 2.44 -0.12
CA GLY A 354 6.86 2.16 1.20
C GLY A 354 7.47 3.38 1.88
N SER A 355 8.18 4.21 1.10
CA SER A 355 8.92 5.37 1.61
C SER A 355 8.25 6.72 1.34
N GLY A 356 7.25 6.74 0.45
CA GLY A 356 6.67 7.96 -0.12
C GLY A 356 7.62 8.74 -1.02
N THR A 357 8.71 8.11 -1.48
CA THR A 357 9.72 8.76 -2.34
C THR A 357 9.21 8.74 -3.78
N THR A 358 9.05 9.92 -4.34
CA THR A 358 8.68 10.12 -5.75
C THR A 358 9.94 10.38 -6.56
N PHE A 359 10.02 9.84 -7.77
CA PHE A 359 11.16 10.01 -8.66
C PHE A 359 10.72 9.94 -10.11
N GLY A 360 11.50 10.53 -11.00
CA GLY A 360 11.23 10.47 -12.41
C GLY A 360 12.33 11.08 -13.25
N MET A 361 12.15 10.96 -14.56
CA MET A 361 13.08 11.49 -15.55
C MET A 361 12.33 11.86 -16.83
N ALA A 362 12.92 12.77 -17.59
CA ALA A 362 12.49 13.14 -18.92
C ALA A 362 13.72 13.31 -19.81
N VAL A 363 13.60 12.94 -21.08
CA VAL A 363 14.58 13.22 -22.14
C VAL A 363 13.85 13.76 -23.37
N ASN A 364 14.48 14.71 -24.07
CA ASN A 364 13.89 15.40 -25.21
C ASN A 364 14.33 14.86 -26.58
N GLY A 365 14.81 13.62 -26.62
CA GLY A 365 15.25 12.97 -27.85
C GLY A 365 14.80 11.51 -27.90
N ARG A 366 14.09 11.13 -28.97
CA ARG A 366 13.75 9.74 -29.28
C ARG A 366 14.58 9.24 -30.46
N ILE A 367 15.49 8.31 -30.18
CA ILE A 367 16.46 7.77 -31.15
C ILE A 367 16.14 6.29 -31.41
N GLU A 368 15.96 5.93 -32.68
CA GLU A 368 15.52 4.59 -33.08
C GLU A 368 16.49 3.49 -32.61
N SER A 369 17.80 3.76 -32.62
CA SER A 369 18.83 2.82 -32.20
C SER A 369 18.92 2.62 -30.68
N ALA A 370 18.39 3.56 -29.88
CA ALA A 370 18.37 3.44 -28.42
C ALA A 370 17.22 2.54 -27.93
N GLY A 371 16.16 2.41 -28.75
CA GLY A 371 14.93 1.68 -28.39
C GLY A 371 14.29 2.17 -27.09
N ASP A 372 13.41 1.36 -26.50
CA ASP A 372 12.82 1.65 -25.18
C ASP A 372 13.84 1.50 -24.01
N GLY A 373 15.06 1.05 -24.30
CA GLY A 373 16.13 0.81 -23.32
C GLY A 373 16.71 2.08 -22.67
N ALA A 374 16.43 3.25 -23.24
CA ALA A 374 16.77 4.56 -22.69
C ALA A 374 16.22 4.77 -21.26
N ILE A 375 14.96 4.36 -21.03
CA ILE A 375 14.30 4.45 -19.72
C ILE A 375 14.89 3.42 -18.75
N THR A 376 15.17 2.20 -19.23
CA THR A 376 15.72 1.13 -18.39
C THR A 376 17.11 1.47 -17.85
N GLY A 377 17.97 2.08 -18.67
CA GLY A 377 19.30 2.54 -18.24
C GLY A 377 19.25 3.71 -17.26
N GLY A 378 18.36 4.68 -17.48
CA GLY A 378 18.13 5.80 -16.55
C GLY A 378 17.55 5.36 -15.20
N LEU A 379 16.61 4.41 -15.23
CA LEU A 379 16.06 3.81 -14.01
C LEU A 379 17.17 3.12 -13.22
N GLN A 380 18.00 2.30 -13.87
CA GLN A 380 19.15 1.65 -13.21
C GLN A 380 20.10 2.62 -12.51
N ALA A 381 20.29 3.83 -13.04
CA ALA A 381 21.10 4.86 -12.41
C ALA A 381 20.42 5.51 -11.18
N LEU A 382 19.09 5.61 -11.15
CA LEU A 382 18.33 6.10 -10.00
C LEU A 382 18.09 5.05 -8.92
N LEU A 383 18.07 3.75 -9.27
CA LEU A 383 17.74 2.65 -8.36
C LEU A 383 18.54 2.68 -7.04
N PRO A 384 19.88 2.84 -7.04
CA PRO A 384 20.65 2.88 -5.79
C PRO A 384 20.26 4.05 -4.88
N LEU A 385 19.86 5.18 -5.47
CA LEU A 385 19.45 6.37 -4.72
C LEU A 385 18.06 6.20 -4.13
N VAL A 386 17.12 5.68 -4.92
CA VAL A 386 15.75 5.41 -4.46
C VAL A 386 15.78 4.35 -3.34
N ASP A 387 16.64 3.33 -3.43
CA ASP A 387 16.86 2.35 -2.36
C ASP A 387 17.41 2.99 -1.08
N GLN A 388 18.43 3.85 -1.21
CA GLN A 388 19.00 4.58 -0.07
C GLN A 388 17.94 5.45 0.61
N LEU A 389 17.09 6.13 -0.16
CA LEU A 389 15.98 6.91 0.35
C LEU A 389 14.89 6.03 0.98
N ALA A 390 14.62 4.88 0.37
CA ALA A 390 13.63 3.91 0.87
C ALA A 390 14.04 3.27 2.20
N ALA A 391 15.33 3.03 2.41
CA ALA A 391 15.89 2.50 3.65
C ALA A 391 15.85 3.50 4.83
N GLN A 392 15.61 4.80 4.58
CA GLN A 392 15.57 5.81 5.63
C GLN A 392 14.16 6.12 6.11
N LYS A 393 13.89 5.94 7.41
CA LYS A 393 12.55 6.12 8.01
C LYS A 393 12.13 7.60 8.18
N SER A 394 13.05 8.57 8.13
CA SER A 394 12.75 10.00 8.23
C SER A 394 13.82 10.87 7.56
N LEU A 395 13.40 11.93 6.86
CA LEU A 395 14.26 13.04 6.43
C LEU A 395 14.22 14.13 7.51
N PRO A 396 15.35 14.62 8.04
CA PRO A 396 15.34 15.79 8.89
C PRO A 396 15.00 17.05 8.08
N ASP A 397 14.22 17.96 8.66
CA ASP A 397 13.85 19.28 8.10
C ASP A 397 15.05 20.21 7.79
N ALA A 398 16.28 19.76 8.07
CA ALA A 398 17.51 20.55 8.01
C ALA A 398 18.14 20.69 6.60
N LEU A 399 17.39 20.47 5.52
CA LEU A 399 17.87 20.55 4.13
C LEU A 399 18.18 21.99 3.64
N LEU A 400 18.28 22.99 4.54
CA LEU A 400 18.37 24.43 4.19
C LEU A 400 19.55 25.22 4.80
N ALA A 401 20.64 24.60 5.28
CA ALA A 401 21.80 25.39 5.75
C ALA A 401 23.16 24.75 5.45
N PRO A 402 24.16 25.53 4.98
CA PRO A 402 25.54 25.05 4.89
C PRO A 402 26.19 25.14 6.28
N VAL A 403 26.62 24.02 6.85
CA VAL A 403 27.42 24.02 8.08
C VAL A 403 28.68 23.18 7.92
N THR A 404 29.78 23.84 8.26
CA THR A 404 31.17 23.39 8.28
C THR A 404 31.54 22.66 9.59
N GLN A 405 32.21 21.51 9.43
CA GLN A 405 33.00 20.73 10.41
C GLN A 405 32.29 20.09 11.62
N VAL A 406 32.58 18.79 11.80
CA VAL A 406 32.26 17.97 12.99
C VAL A 406 33.57 17.41 13.56
N ALA A 407 33.69 17.49 14.89
CA ALA A 407 34.73 16.84 15.70
C ALA A 407 34.18 15.58 16.36
N PHE A 408 35.03 14.57 16.57
CA PHE A 408 34.68 13.33 17.25
C PHE A 408 35.00 13.38 18.75
N ALA A 409 34.14 12.77 19.55
CA ALA A 409 34.45 12.36 20.92
C ALA A 409 34.03 10.90 21.15
N SER A 410 34.98 10.15 21.71
CA SER A 410 34.93 8.75 22.13
C SER A 410 34.31 8.54 23.51
N GLY A 411 33.73 7.36 23.80
CA GLY A 411 33.48 6.87 25.16
C GLY A 411 32.70 5.54 25.25
N SER A 412 33.18 4.61 26.09
CA SER A 412 32.78 3.22 26.41
C SER A 412 31.59 3.11 27.41
N ALA A 413 30.98 2.00 27.86
CA ALA A 413 31.22 0.53 27.89
C ALA A 413 29.89 -0.20 28.30
N ALA A 414 29.89 -1.55 28.23
CA ALA A 414 28.90 -2.54 28.77
C ALA A 414 27.62 -2.74 27.92
N ASP A 415 27.12 -3.95 27.59
CA ASP A 415 26.87 -5.13 28.44
C ASP A 415 26.74 -6.48 27.66
N LEU A 416 26.72 -7.56 28.45
CA LEU A 416 26.50 -8.99 28.20
C LEU A 416 25.17 -9.34 27.48
N VAL A 417 25.19 -10.23 26.48
CA VAL A 417 23.98 -10.85 25.88
C VAL A 417 24.12 -12.38 25.82
N LEU A 418 23.17 -13.08 26.43
CA LEU A 418 22.93 -14.52 26.29
C LEU A 418 22.01 -14.73 25.08
N ALA A 419 22.39 -15.61 24.16
CA ALA A 419 21.51 -16.06 23.08
C ALA A 419 21.62 -17.58 22.93
N GLU A 420 20.46 -18.24 22.87
CA GLU A 420 20.31 -19.68 22.74
C GLU A 420 19.99 -20.02 21.28
N THR A 421 20.79 -20.89 20.65
CA THR A 421 20.46 -21.46 19.33
C THR A 421 20.79 -22.95 19.29
N GLY A 422 19.79 -23.78 19.54
CA GLY A 422 19.25 -24.73 18.54
C GLY A 422 19.98 -26.01 18.17
N THR A 423 21.30 -26.16 18.27
CA THR A 423 21.95 -27.45 17.98
C THR A 423 23.25 -27.63 18.76
N GLY A 424 23.19 -28.35 19.90
CA GLY A 424 24.34 -28.92 20.61
C GLY A 424 25.45 -27.94 21.00
N SER A 425 25.41 -27.44 22.24
CA SER A 425 26.40 -26.50 22.75
C SER A 425 27.75 -27.18 23.05
N GLN A 426 28.75 -26.90 22.23
CA GLN A 426 30.13 -26.75 22.70
C GLN A 426 30.35 -25.28 23.09
N MET A 427 31.01 -25.03 24.22
CA MET A 427 31.50 -23.70 24.58
C MET A 427 33.00 -23.78 24.85
N GLN A 428 33.77 -22.88 24.24
CA GLN A 428 35.23 -22.82 24.36
C GLN A 428 35.62 -21.49 25.00
N LEU A 429 36.31 -21.53 26.14
CA LEU A 429 36.91 -20.34 26.76
C LEU A 429 38.37 -20.63 27.08
N ALA A 430 39.28 -19.87 26.45
CA ALA A 430 40.68 -19.73 26.83
C ALA A 430 41.44 -21.02 27.21
N GLY A 431 41.23 -22.12 26.47
CA GLY A 431 42.13 -23.29 26.50
C GLY A 431 42.05 -24.20 27.73
N LEU A 432 40.98 -24.16 28.54
CA LEU A 432 40.73 -25.15 29.60
C LEU A 432 39.45 -25.94 29.28
N THR A 433 39.54 -27.28 29.37
CA THR A 433 38.41 -28.21 29.21
C THR A 433 37.93 -28.66 30.58
N LEU A 434 36.63 -28.54 30.87
CA LEU A 434 36.00 -29.14 32.04
C LEU A 434 34.79 -29.96 31.58
N ASP A 435 34.81 -31.27 31.86
CA ASP A 435 33.70 -32.19 31.66
C ASP A 435 32.73 -32.09 32.85
N VAL A 436 31.46 -31.78 32.60
CA VAL A 436 30.40 -31.93 33.60
C VAL A 436 29.32 -32.84 33.04
N ALA A 437 29.43 -34.13 33.35
CA ALA A 437 28.38 -35.11 33.11
C ALA A 437 27.34 -35.03 34.24
N LEU A 438 26.17 -34.44 33.98
CA LEU A 438 25.01 -34.63 34.85
C LEU A 438 24.27 -35.90 34.43
N ARG A 439 24.53 -36.99 35.18
CA ARG A 439 23.60 -38.12 35.31
C ARG A 439 22.47 -37.69 36.26
N LEU A 440 21.22 -37.89 35.88
CA LEU A 440 20.07 -37.85 36.78
C LEU A 440 19.65 -39.29 37.15
N PRO A 441 19.91 -39.76 38.38
CA PRO A 441 19.23 -40.94 38.93
C PRO A 441 17.91 -40.50 39.58
N GLY A 442 16.77 -41.02 39.08
CA GLY A 442 15.46 -40.74 39.71
C GLY A 442 14.23 -40.75 38.80
N ILE A 443 14.23 -41.44 37.65
CA ILE A 443 13.00 -41.60 36.85
C ILE A 443 12.06 -42.56 37.57
N ALA A 444 10.96 -42.02 38.08
CA ALA A 444 9.69 -42.73 38.19
C ALA A 444 8.65 -41.91 37.40
N THR A 445 7.94 -42.63 36.51
CA THR A 445 6.92 -42.20 35.53
C THR A 445 7.44 -41.28 34.41
N GLY A 446 7.52 -41.82 33.19
CA GLY A 446 8.19 -41.21 32.05
C GLY A 446 7.30 -41.01 30.82
N ASP A 447 7.93 -40.45 29.80
CA ASP A 447 7.35 -40.02 28.53
C ASP A 447 7.20 -41.20 27.55
N VAL A 448 6.06 -41.26 26.86
CA VAL A 448 5.82 -42.18 25.73
C VAL A 448 5.75 -41.34 24.47
N VAL A 449 6.61 -41.64 23.50
CA VAL A 449 6.70 -40.96 22.19
C VAL A 449 6.11 -41.89 21.12
N PHE A 450 5.12 -41.41 20.36
CA PHE A 450 4.51 -42.15 19.24
C PHE A 450 5.19 -41.81 17.90
N LEU A 451 5.04 -42.71 16.92
CA LEU A 451 5.63 -42.55 15.56
C LEU A 451 5.00 -41.40 14.74
N ASP A 452 3.93 -40.79 15.24
CA ASP A 452 3.29 -39.58 14.69
C ASP A 452 3.77 -38.29 15.38
N GLY A 453 4.70 -38.40 16.34
CA GLY A 453 5.38 -37.30 17.01
C GLY A 453 4.76 -36.84 18.34
N SER A 454 3.61 -37.38 18.76
CA SER A 454 2.98 -36.99 20.03
C SER A 454 3.73 -37.53 21.25
N THR A 455 3.82 -36.72 22.33
CA THR A 455 4.44 -37.08 23.62
C THR A 455 3.55 -36.70 24.81
N LEU A 456 3.40 -37.60 25.77
CA LEU A 456 2.68 -37.42 27.04
C LEU A 456 3.62 -36.88 28.14
N LEU A 457 3.26 -35.79 28.84
CA LEU A 457 4.04 -35.17 29.92
C LEU A 457 3.68 -35.70 31.33
N VAL A 458 4.70 -35.88 32.18
CA VAL A 458 4.56 -36.14 33.62
C VAL A 458 5.14 -34.96 34.42
N GLY A 459 4.27 -34.15 35.04
CA GLY A 459 4.62 -33.19 36.10
C GLY A 459 3.79 -31.91 36.10
N ASP A 460 2.76 -31.84 36.96
CA ASP A 460 1.98 -30.65 37.41
C ASP A 460 1.60 -29.53 36.39
N GLY A 461 1.63 -29.77 35.08
CA GLY A 461 1.14 -28.86 34.05
C GLY A 461 0.56 -29.63 32.85
N LEU A 462 -0.55 -29.13 32.30
CA LEU A 462 -1.19 -29.67 31.09
C LEU A 462 -0.66 -28.90 29.87
N ALA A 463 0.40 -29.39 29.24
CA ALA A 463 0.84 -28.91 27.93
C ALA A 463 0.63 -30.01 26.88
N MET A 464 0.02 -29.65 25.75
CA MET A 464 0.08 -30.46 24.53
C MET A 464 1.16 -29.85 23.64
N THR A 465 2.18 -30.64 23.28
CA THR A 465 3.19 -30.24 22.31
C THR A 465 3.02 -31.08 21.05
N GLY A 466 2.40 -30.50 20.03
CA GLY A 466 2.24 -31.09 18.69
C GLY A 466 1.78 -30.01 17.72
N GLY A 467 2.33 -29.99 16.50
CA GLY A 467 1.95 -29.03 15.46
C GLY A 467 0.50 -29.24 15.04
N ASP A 468 -0.40 -28.45 15.59
CA ASP A 468 -1.82 -28.51 15.28
C ASP A 468 -2.20 -27.41 14.28
N MET A 469 -3.03 -27.76 13.31
CA MET A 469 -3.67 -26.81 12.38
C MET A 469 -5.18 -26.68 12.67
N LEU A 470 -5.70 -27.43 13.64
CA LEU A 470 -7.10 -27.56 14.00
C LEU A 470 -7.28 -27.20 15.48
N GLY A 471 -8.19 -26.29 15.77
CA GLY A 471 -8.41 -25.81 17.13
C GLY A 471 -8.78 -26.88 18.17
N ASN A 472 -8.32 -26.70 19.41
CA ASN A 472 -8.50 -27.59 20.55
C ASN A 472 -9.36 -26.97 21.64
N ARG A 473 -9.95 -27.82 22.50
CA ARG A 473 -10.60 -27.37 23.75
C ARG A 473 -9.90 -27.97 24.97
N LEU A 474 -9.15 -27.14 25.67
CA LEU A 474 -8.43 -27.47 26.90
C LEU A 474 -9.18 -26.91 28.10
N ASP A 475 -9.87 -27.78 28.83
CA ASP A 475 -10.67 -27.43 30.00
C ASP A 475 -10.18 -28.20 31.23
N ILE A 476 -9.55 -27.51 32.19
CA ILE A 476 -8.99 -28.15 33.39
C ILE A 476 -10.06 -28.87 34.21
N ALA A 477 -11.29 -28.36 34.28
CA ALA A 477 -12.36 -29.04 35.00
C ALA A 477 -12.73 -30.38 34.35
N ARG A 478 -12.50 -30.54 33.04
CA ARG A 478 -12.71 -31.79 32.30
C ARG A 478 -11.48 -32.69 32.29
N LEU A 479 -10.30 -32.11 32.04
CA LEU A 479 -9.07 -32.83 31.79
C LEU A 479 -8.35 -33.26 33.07
N ALA A 480 -8.36 -32.40 34.10
CA ALA A 480 -7.70 -32.65 35.37
C ALA A 480 -8.48 -32.03 36.55
N PRO A 481 -9.64 -32.62 36.95
CA PRO A 481 -10.45 -32.10 38.04
C PRO A 481 -9.70 -31.90 39.37
N ALA A 482 -8.66 -32.71 39.61
CA ALA A 482 -7.82 -32.60 40.80
C ALA A 482 -6.85 -31.40 40.77
N ALA A 483 -6.60 -30.81 39.60
CA ALA A 483 -5.77 -29.63 39.39
C ALA A 483 -6.57 -28.31 39.36
N MET A 484 -7.90 -28.38 39.44
CA MET A 484 -8.83 -27.24 39.35
C MET A 484 -8.64 -26.15 40.42
N GLY A 485 -7.80 -26.35 41.43
CA GLY A 485 -7.46 -25.34 42.45
C GLY A 485 -5.97 -25.03 42.54
N LYS A 486 -5.19 -25.46 41.54
CA LYS A 486 -3.75 -25.23 41.45
C LYS A 486 -3.46 -24.06 40.50
N ASP A 487 -2.23 -23.57 40.52
CA ASP A 487 -1.72 -22.62 39.52
C ASP A 487 -1.28 -23.43 38.29
N ASN A 488 -2.03 -23.34 37.20
CA ASN A 488 -1.83 -24.18 36.01
C ASN A 488 -1.29 -23.40 34.82
N GLN A 489 -0.67 -24.10 33.88
CA GLN A 489 -0.29 -23.55 32.59
C GLN A 489 -0.96 -24.33 31.47
N LEU A 490 -1.65 -23.63 30.56
CA LEU A 490 -2.28 -24.17 29.36
C LEU A 490 -1.69 -23.50 28.13
N ILE A 491 -1.47 -24.28 27.07
CA ILE A 491 -0.84 -23.83 25.83
C ILE A 491 -1.64 -24.39 24.65
N GLY A 492 -2.19 -23.52 23.79
CA GLY A 492 -2.99 -23.87 22.61
C GLY A 492 -2.12 -24.21 21.39
N LEU A 493 -1.04 -23.45 21.17
CA LEU A 493 -0.10 -23.53 20.06
C LEU A 493 -0.62 -22.92 18.76
N GLY A 494 -1.35 -23.67 17.94
CA GLY A 494 -1.83 -23.16 16.66
C GLY A 494 -3.20 -23.73 16.33
N GLY A 495 -4.03 -22.93 15.65
CA GLY A 495 -5.43 -23.25 15.47
C GLY A 495 -6.32 -22.41 16.38
N THR A 496 -7.64 -22.49 16.21
CA THR A 496 -8.58 -21.71 17.03
C THR A 496 -8.89 -22.46 18.32
N ASP A 497 -8.20 -22.15 19.40
CA ASP A 497 -8.27 -22.90 20.65
C ASP A 497 -9.28 -22.33 21.66
N THR A 498 -9.65 -23.15 22.63
CA THR A 498 -10.43 -22.76 23.81
C THR A 498 -9.71 -23.24 25.06
N LEU A 499 -9.16 -22.32 25.84
CA LEU A 499 -8.39 -22.60 27.06
C LEU A 499 -9.18 -22.17 28.30
N ILE A 500 -9.37 -23.09 29.26
CA ILE A 500 -10.10 -22.84 30.50
C ILE A 500 -9.27 -23.30 31.71
N GLY A 501 -8.76 -22.34 32.49
CA GLY A 501 -7.80 -22.52 33.59
C GLY A 501 -8.39 -23.13 34.87
N GLY A 502 -9.55 -22.63 35.32
CA GLY A 502 -10.24 -23.14 36.50
C GLY A 502 -10.13 -22.21 37.71
N ASN A 503 -9.63 -22.69 38.85
CA ASN A 503 -9.26 -21.80 39.95
C ASN A 503 -7.75 -21.89 40.18
N GLY A 504 -7.11 -20.77 40.53
CA GLY A 504 -5.68 -20.69 40.77
C GLY A 504 -5.10 -19.40 40.22
N ARG A 505 -3.79 -19.33 40.08
CA ARG A 505 -3.12 -18.32 39.25
C ARG A 505 -2.67 -19.01 37.98
N ASP A 506 -3.56 -19.06 37.01
CA ASP A 506 -3.37 -19.79 35.78
C ASP A 506 -2.66 -18.93 34.73
N ARG A 507 -1.87 -19.58 33.87
CA ARG A 507 -1.24 -18.96 32.70
C ARG A 507 -1.73 -19.66 31.43
N LEU A 508 -2.51 -18.96 30.63
CA LEU A 508 -3.05 -19.45 29.37
C LEU A 508 -2.31 -18.78 28.21
N LEU A 509 -1.78 -19.57 27.30
CA LEU A 509 -1.07 -19.14 26.10
C LEU A 509 -1.86 -19.66 24.88
N GLY A 510 -2.56 -18.77 24.17
CA GLY A 510 -3.36 -19.11 22.99
C GLY A 510 -2.49 -19.63 21.85
N GLY A 511 -1.79 -18.73 21.17
CA GLY A 511 -0.84 -19.04 20.11
C GLY A 511 -1.22 -18.42 18.77
N GLU A 512 -1.35 -19.25 17.73
CA GLU A 512 -1.74 -18.81 16.39
C GLU A 512 -3.24 -18.99 16.14
N LYS A 513 -3.86 -17.98 15.52
CA LYS A 513 -5.28 -17.82 15.21
C LYS A 513 -6.12 -17.37 16.41
N THR A 514 -7.41 -17.17 16.16
CA THR A 514 -8.37 -16.69 17.17
C THR A 514 -8.56 -17.71 18.28
N ASP A 515 -8.21 -17.34 19.51
CA ASP A 515 -8.36 -18.17 20.69
C ASP A 515 -9.41 -17.63 21.67
N LEU A 516 -10.09 -18.54 22.37
CA LEU A 516 -10.94 -18.25 23.51
C LEU A 516 -10.21 -18.59 24.81
N LEU A 517 -9.95 -17.57 25.63
CA LEU A 517 -9.23 -17.70 26.90
C LEU A 517 -10.15 -17.42 28.09
N GLN A 518 -10.21 -18.35 29.05
CA GLN A 518 -10.94 -18.17 30.30
C GLN A 518 -10.07 -18.63 31.48
N GLY A 519 -9.49 -17.68 32.21
CA GLY A 519 -8.69 -17.97 33.42
C GLY A 519 -9.53 -18.66 34.49
N GLY A 520 -10.62 -17.98 34.89
CA GLY A 520 -11.53 -18.48 35.91
C GLY A 520 -11.33 -17.71 37.21
N ARG A 521 -11.23 -18.40 38.35
CA ARG A 521 -11.03 -17.73 39.65
C ARG A 521 -9.56 -17.63 40.02
N GLY A 522 -9.15 -16.43 40.40
CA GLY A 522 -7.83 -16.09 40.90
C GLY A 522 -7.19 -15.04 40.02
N ASN A 523 -5.86 -14.95 40.04
CA ASN A 523 -5.17 -13.88 39.33
C ASN A 523 -4.42 -14.49 38.16
N ASP A 524 -5.04 -14.47 36.98
CA ASP A 524 -4.57 -15.22 35.83
C ASP A 524 -3.79 -14.35 34.86
N THR A 525 -2.97 -14.99 34.02
CA THR A 525 -2.30 -14.35 32.88
C THR A 525 -2.75 -15.03 31.59
N LEU A 526 -3.43 -14.28 30.73
CA LEU A 526 -3.97 -14.74 29.46
C LEU A 526 -3.20 -14.04 28.34
N VAL A 527 -2.49 -14.81 27.52
CA VAL A 527 -1.76 -14.32 26.36
C VAL A 527 -2.45 -14.88 25.14
N GLY A 528 -3.05 -14.04 24.30
CA GLY A 528 -3.71 -14.46 23.06
C GLY A 528 -2.69 -14.93 22.04
N GLY A 529 -1.98 -13.98 21.42
CA GLY A 529 -0.92 -14.29 20.48
C GLY A 529 -1.16 -13.59 19.16
N SER A 530 -1.29 -14.36 18.08
CA SER A 530 -1.62 -13.84 16.74
C SER A 530 -3.02 -14.30 16.37
N GLY A 531 -3.85 -13.42 15.82
CA GLY A 531 -5.27 -13.70 15.57
C GLY A 531 -6.16 -12.80 16.42
N ALA A 532 -7.47 -12.91 16.26
CA ALA A 532 -8.43 -12.09 17.02
C ALA A 532 -8.81 -12.84 18.29
N ASP A 533 -8.09 -12.59 19.38
CA ASP A 533 -8.19 -13.36 20.62
C ASP A 533 -9.23 -12.77 21.57
N ILE A 534 -9.96 -13.66 22.24
CA ILE A 534 -11.08 -13.30 23.09
C ILE A 534 -10.92 -13.87 24.48
N ALA A 535 -10.80 -12.98 25.47
CA ALA A 535 -10.90 -13.35 26.88
C ALA A 535 -12.34 -13.31 27.36
N ARG A 536 -12.73 -14.30 28.16
CA ARG A 536 -14.05 -14.38 28.78
C ARG A 536 -13.97 -14.19 30.28
N VAL A 537 -14.77 -13.24 30.79
CA VAL A 537 -14.88 -12.93 32.22
C VAL A 537 -16.34 -12.81 32.61
N THR A 538 -16.72 -13.40 33.75
CA THR A 538 -18.09 -13.36 34.28
C THR A 538 -18.30 -12.14 35.19
N GLY A 539 -19.50 -11.57 35.13
CA GLY A 539 -19.88 -10.44 35.98
C GLY A 539 -19.30 -9.09 35.56
N PRO A 540 -19.48 -8.06 36.42
CA PRO A 540 -18.98 -6.71 36.16
C PRO A 540 -17.46 -6.64 36.26
N VAL A 541 -16.84 -5.89 35.35
CA VAL A 541 -15.38 -5.74 35.27
C VAL A 541 -14.95 -4.28 35.29
N THR A 542 -13.76 -4.01 35.82
CA THR A 542 -13.03 -2.74 35.65
C THR A 542 -11.75 -3.01 34.86
N LEU A 543 -11.49 -2.22 33.83
CA LEU A 543 -10.31 -2.35 32.97
C LEU A 543 -9.32 -1.23 33.22
N ARG A 544 -8.02 -1.56 33.20
CA ARG A 544 -6.92 -0.58 33.22
C ARG A 544 -5.80 -1.04 32.29
N SER A 545 -5.20 -0.11 31.57
CA SER A 545 -4.01 -0.40 30.76
C SER A 545 -2.75 -0.38 31.64
N ASP A 546 -1.81 -1.31 31.40
CA ASP A 546 -0.55 -1.45 32.14
C ASP A 546 0.60 -1.90 31.22
N GLY A 547 1.35 -0.94 30.68
CA GLY A 547 2.56 -1.22 29.91
C GLY A 547 2.35 -2.10 28.66
N GLY A 548 1.20 -1.97 27.98
CA GLY A 548 0.83 -2.78 26.81
C GLY A 548 -0.04 -4.00 27.12
N ALA A 549 -0.26 -4.31 28.40
CA ALA A 549 -1.24 -5.28 28.85
C ALA A 549 -2.54 -4.60 29.31
N VAL A 550 -3.63 -5.36 29.35
CA VAL A 550 -4.89 -4.96 29.97
C VAL A 550 -5.06 -5.72 31.27
N ILE A 551 -5.31 -5.02 32.37
CA ILE A 551 -5.67 -5.65 33.63
C ILE A 551 -7.19 -5.62 33.80
N VAL A 552 -7.78 -6.79 34.00
CA VAL A 552 -9.20 -6.98 34.29
C VAL A 552 -9.37 -7.20 35.79
N VAL A 553 -10.17 -6.37 36.43
CA VAL A 553 -10.56 -6.57 37.83
C VAL A 553 -12.02 -7.02 37.84
N SER A 554 -12.26 -8.23 38.33
CA SER A 554 -13.57 -8.86 38.42
C SER A 554 -13.84 -9.40 39.84
N ALA A 555 -14.99 -10.05 40.03
CA ALA A 555 -15.26 -10.78 41.27
C ALA A 555 -14.45 -12.08 41.40
N ASP A 556 -13.98 -12.61 40.26
CA ASP A 556 -13.21 -13.85 40.20
C ASP A 556 -11.71 -13.60 40.41
N GLY A 557 -11.22 -12.38 40.16
CA GLY A 557 -9.89 -11.92 40.60
C GLY A 557 -9.32 -10.77 39.77
N VAL A 558 -7.99 -10.70 39.69
CA VAL A 558 -7.26 -9.67 38.94
C VAL A 558 -6.41 -10.32 37.86
N ASP A 559 -6.90 -10.26 36.63
CA ASP A 559 -6.31 -10.94 35.47
C ASP A 559 -5.49 -9.98 34.62
N ARG A 560 -4.43 -10.50 34.02
CA ARG A 560 -3.57 -9.79 33.08
C ARG A 560 -3.74 -10.38 31.68
N LEU A 561 -4.18 -9.55 30.75
CA LEU A 561 -4.35 -9.86 29.34
C LEU A 561 -3.18 -9.27 28.55
N GLU A 562 -2.55 -10.07 27.71
CA GLU A 562 -1.53 -9.65 26.76
C GLU A 562 -1.93 -10.15 25.37
N GLN A 563 -1.88 -9.29 24.34
CA GLN A 563 -2.27 -9.67 22.98
C GLN A 563 -3.67 -10.31 22.92
N VAL A 564 -4.63 -9.69 23.61
CA VAL A 564 -6.05 -10.07 23.54
C VAL A 564 -6.83 -8.87 23.08
N GLU A 565 -7.52 -8.98 21.95
CA GLU A 565 -8.21 -7.87 21.31
C GLU A 565 -9.60 -7.66 21.89
N LEU A 566 -10.27 -8.75 22.26
CA LEU A 566 -11.68 -8.73 22.65
C LEU A 566 -11.90 -9.28 24.06
N LEU A 567 -12.79 -8.62 24.78
CA LEU A 567 -13.26 -9.06 26.08
C LEU A 567 -14.77 -9.36 26.03
N ARG A 568 -15.13 -10.60 26.35
CA ARG A 568 -16.52 -11.04 26.52
C ARG A 568 -16.89 -10.99 28.00
N THR A 569 -17.89 -10.16 28.30
CA THR A 569 -18.55 -10.06 29.62
C THR A 569 -20.01 -10.45 29.50
N ASP A 570 -20.77 -10.53 30.59
CA ASP A 570 -22.23 -10.78 30.50
C ASP A 570 -22.97 -9.72 29.67
N ALA A 571 -22.44 -8.49 29.59
CA ALA A 571 -23.03 -7.38 28.84
C ALA A 571 -22.80 -7.45 27.31
N GLY A 572 -21.85 -8.28 26.85
CA GLY A 572 -21.50 -8.39 25.42
C GLY A 572 -19.99 -8.51 25.20
N VAL A 573 -19.59 -8.40 23.94
CA VAL A 573 -18.19 -8.30 23.49
C VAL A 573 -17.78 -6.84 23.43
N ARG A 574 -16.59 -6.48 23.92
CA ARG A 574 -16.01 -5.14 23.79
C ARG A 574 -14.52 -5.23 23.48
N MET A 575 -13.92 -4.14 23.02
CA MET A 575 -12.45 -4.06 22.92
C MET A 575 -11.85 -4.25 24.31
N ALA A 576 -10.83 -5.10 24.41
CA ALA A 576 -10.11 -5.36 25.65
C ALA A 576 -9.33 -4.11 26.09
N ASP A 577 -8.66 -3.43 25.17
CA ASP A 577 -7.96 -2.18 25.47
C ASP A 577 -8.96 -1.06 25.82
N PRO A 578 -9.00 -0.55 27.06
CA PRO A 578 -9.87 0.57 27.42
C PRO A 578 -9.43 1.88 26.74
N GLY A 579 -8.21 1.95 26.20
CA GLY A 579 -7.68 3.07 25.44
C GLY A 579 -7.95 3.01 23.94
N PHE A 580 -8.66 1.99 23.44
CA PHE A 580 -8.84 1.77 22.01
C PHE A 580 -9.35 3.02 21.29
N GLN A 581 -8.61 3.44 20.26
CA GLN A 581 -8.99 4.48 19.34
C GLN A 581 -8.78 3.96 17.93
N LEU A 582 -9.75 4.16 17.06
CA LEU A 582 -9.56 3.88 15.64
C LEU A 582 -8.37 4.71 15.11
N PRO A 583 -7.35 4.09 14.50
CA PRO A 583 -6.18 4.82 14.01
C PRO A 583 -6.52 5.60 12.74
N VAL A 584 -7.20 6.74 12.89
CA VAL A 584 -7.47 7.64 11.76
C VAL A 584 -6.20 8.41 11.42
N ASP A 585 -5.78 8.36 10.15
CA ASP A 585 -4.85 9.35 9.62
C ASP A 585 -5.54 10.73 9.58
N ALA A 586 -5.34 11.49 10.65
CA ALA A 586 -5.92 12.82 10.81
C ALA A 586 -5.48 13.78 9.70
N THR A 587 -4.25 13.64 9.20
CA THR A 587 -3.70 14.47 8.12
C THR A 587 -4.43 14.16 6.81
N SER A 588 -4.52 12.89 6.42
CA SER A 588 -5.26 12.47 5.23
C SER A 588 -6.76 12.78 5.34
N TYR A 589 -7.34 12.71 6.54
CA TYR A 589 -8.73 13.08 6.74
C TYR A 589 -8.96 14.58 6.53
N LEU A 590 -8.17 15.44 7.17
CA LEU A 590 -8.30 16.90 7.05
C LEU A 590 -7.96 17.39 5.65
N ALA A 591 -6.99 16.77 4.97
CA ALA A 591 -6.64 17.10 3.60
C ALA A 591 -7.79 16.81 2.62
N ARG A 592 -8.52 15.70 2.82
CA ARG A 592 -9.73 15.37 2.04
C ARG A 592 -10.96 16.18 2.44
N ASN A 593 -10.92 16.84 3.59
CA ASN A 593 -12.02 17.61 4.16
C ASN A 593 -11.56 19.03 4.51
N PRO A 594 -11.21 19.86 3.49
CA PRO A 594 -10.63 21.17 3.71
C PRO A 594 -11.56 22.14 4.43
N ASP A 595 -12.88 21.92 4.37
CA ASP A 595 -13.87 22.64 5.17
C ASP A 595 -13.69 22.38 6.68
N VAL A 596 -13.42 21.13 7.07
CA VAL A 596 -13.14 20.73 8.45
C VAL A 596 -11.80 21.29 8.91
N ALA A 597 -10.78 21.19 8.07
CA ALA A 597 -9.46 21.77 8.33
C ALA A 597 -9.55 23.29 8.56
N LYS A 598 -10.29 23.99 7.70
CA LYS A 598 -10.52 25.44 7.80
C LYS A 598 -11.33 25.83 9.03
N ALA A 599 -12.26 24.98 9.46
CA ALA A 599 -13.00 25.17 10.71
C ALA A 599 -12.14 24.97 11.96
N GLY A 600 -10.92 24.41 11.83
CA GLY A 600 -10.00 24.16 12.94
C GLY A 600 -10.47 23.04 13.87
N VAL A 601 -11.35 22.16 13.41
CA VAL A 601 -11.88 21.04 14.19
C VAL A 601 -10.91 19.86 14.09
N ALA A 602 -10.60 19.20 15.21
CA ALA A 602 -9.77 18.00 15.20
C ALA A 602 -10.46 16.88 14.40
N ALA A 603 -9.67 16.11 13.62
CA ALA A 603 -10.20 15.08 12.74
C ALA A 603 -11.08 14.06 13.48
N HIS A 604 -10.62 13.56 14.63
CA HIS A 604 -11.37 12.60 15.44
C HIS A 604 -12.70 13.19 15.96
N ASP A 605 -12.70 14.45 16.40
CA ASP A 605 -13.91 15.11 16.89
C ASP A 605 -14.93 15.27 15.76
N HIS A 606 -14.47 15.70 14.59
CA HIS A 606 -15.33 15.80 13.42
C HIS A 606 -15.87 14.44 12.99
N ILE A 607 -15.04 13.41 12.93
CA ILE A 607 -15.43 12.05 12.53
C ILE A 607 -16.53 11.50 13.43
N ARG A 608 -16.33 11.58 14.76
CA ARG A 608 -17.32 11.09 15.74
C ARG A 608 -18.59 11.92 15.70
N SER A 609 -18.46 13.24 15.53
CA SER A 609 -19.60 14.14 15.61
C SER A 609 -20.41 14.17 14.32
N PHE A 610 -19.79 14.08 13.16
CA PHE A 610 -20.40 14.33 11.85
C PHE A 610 -19.92 13.37 10.77
N GLY A 611 -18.62 13.06 10.71
CA GLY A 611 -18.00 12.39 9.57
C GLY A 611 -18.63 11.05 9.19
N LEU A 612 -19.07 10.23 10.16
CA LEU A 612 -19.81 8.99 9.85
C LEU A 612 -21.18 9.25 9.21
N ARG A 613 -21.93 10.24 9.70
CA ARG A 613 -23.26 10.58 9.16
C ARG A 613 -23.18 11.25 7.79
N GLU A 614 -22.11 11.98 7.56
CA GLU A 614 -21.83 12.66 6.29
C GLU A 614 -21.19 11.71 5.26
N GLY A 615 -20.92 10.45 5.61
CA GLY A 615 -20.27 9.49 4.72
C GLY A 615 -18.80 9.77 4.44
N ARG A 616 -18.15 10.61 5.25
CA ARG A 616 -16.71 10.97 5.14
C ARG A 616 -15.78 9.89 5.70
N VAL A 617 -16.34 8.84 6.31
CA VAL A 617 -15.65 7.62 6.74
C VAL A 617 -16.42 6.43 6.18
N ASP A 618 -15.89 5.85 5.11
CA ASP A 618 -16.54 4.85 4.26
C ASP A 618 -15.82 3.50 4.22
N ARG A 619 -14.76 3.35 5.02
CA ARG A 619 -13.89 2.16 5.03
C ARG A 619 -13.55 1.72 6.46
N LEU A 620 -13.39 0.41 6.68
CA LEU A 620 -12.79 -0.07 7.93
C LEU A 620 -11.31 0.27 7.87
N VAL A 621 -10.83 0.96 8.89
CA VAL A 621 -9.40 1.24 9.01
C VAL A 621 -8.73 -0.01 9.54
N VAL A 622 -7.58 -0.36 8.96
CA VAL A 622 -6.77 -1.47 9.44
C VAL A 622 -6.25 -1.16 10.84
N ASP A 623 -6.50 -2.06 11.78
CA ASP A 623 -5.86 -2.02 13.09
C ASP A 623 -4.40 -2.44 12.91
N GLU A 624 -3.50 -1.46 12.92
CA GLU A 624 -2.09 -1.68 12.59
C GLU A 624 -1.39 -2.62 13.56
N ALA A 625 -1.76 -2.59 14.85
CA ALA A 625 -1.14 -3.46 15.85
C ALA A 625 -1.61 -4.91 15.65
N PHE A 626 -2.92 -5.11 15.52
CA PHE A 626 -3.52 -6.40 15.22
C PHE A 626 -2.97 -7.01 13.92
N TYR A 627 -3.01 -6.24 12.83
CA TYR A 627 -2.64 -6.72 11.50
C TYR A 627 -1.16 -7.13 11.42
N ARG A 628 -0.26 -6.41 12.09
CA ARG A 628 1.16 -6.77 12.17
C ARG A 628 1.40 -8.01 13.01
N ALA A 629 0.69 -8.14 14.13
CA ALA A 629 0.78 -9.32 14.99
C ALA A 629 0.28 -10.58 14.27
N GLU A 630 -0.80 -10.47 13.50
CA GLU A 630 -1.36 -11.57 12.70
C GLU A 630 -0.50 -11.93 11.48
N HIS A 631 0.28 -10.97 10.97
CA HIS A 631 1.01 -11.13 9.71
C HIS A 631 2.51 -10.79 9.85
N PRO A 632 3.33 -11.70 10.40
CA PRO A 632 4.77 -11.49 10.57
C PRO A 632 5.51 -11.19 9.26
N ASP A 633 5.03 -11.72 8.14
CA ASP A 633 5.54 -11.41 6.80
C ASP A 633 5.33 -9.93 6.43
N VAL A 634 4.17 -9.38 6.77
CA VAL A 634 3.84 -7.97 6.56
C VAL A 634 4.58 -7.09 7.55
N ASP A 635 4.66 -7.48 8.83
CA ASP A 635 5.42 -6.72 9.81
C ASP A 635 6.90 -6.64 9.43
N ALA A 636 7.49 -7.74 8.96
CA ALA A 636 8.84 -7.75 8.41
C ALA A 636 8.97 -6.82 7.20
N ALA A 637 8.02 -6.85 6.26
CA ALA A 637 8.02 -5.96 5.10
C ALA A 637 7.92 -4.47 5.50
N ILE A 638 7.08 -4.13 6.48
CA ILE A 638 6.97 -2.75 6.93
C ILE A 638 8.22 -2.32 7.71
N ASN A 639 8.77 -3.19 8.56
CA ASN A 639 10.01 -2.91 9.27
C ASN A 639 11.20 -2.72 8.33
N ALA A 640 11.19 -3.41 7.19
CA ALA A 640 12.13 -3.26 6.08
C ALA A 640 11.85 -2.05 5.16
N GLY A 641 10.75 -1.32 5.34
CA GLY A 641 10.38 -0.17 4.51
C GLY A 641 9.86 -0.52 3.10
N VAL A 642 9.59 -1.80 2.85
CA VAL A 642 9.03 -2.33 1.58
C VAL A 642 7.62 -1.80 1.37
N ILE A 643 6.82 -1.80 2.44
CA ILE A 643 5.45 -1.25 2.49
C ILE A 643 5.37 -0.28 3.66
N ARG A 644 4.61 0.80 3.51
CA ARG A 644 4.62 1.93 4.45
C ARG A 644 3.88 1.62 5.75
N SER A 645 2.78 0.87 5.65
CA SER A 645 1.88 0.58 6.76
C SER A 645 1.07 -0.69 6.51
N ALA A 646 0.47 -1.23 7.57
CA ALA A 646 -0.46 -2.34 7.46
C ALA A 646 -1.66 -1.99 6.56
N SER A 647 -2.17 -0.76 6.64
CA SER A 647 -3.22 -0.27 5.75
C SER A 647 -2.81 -0.30 4.27
N ASP A 648 -1.55 0.01 3.96
CA ASP A 648 -1.07 -0.02 2.58
C ASP A 648 -0.99 -1.44 2.05
N HIS A 649 -0.47 -2.38 2.86
CA HIS A 649 -0.47 -3.79 2.50
C HIS A 649 -1.90 -4.29 2.30
N PHE A 650 -2.82 -3.98 3.22
CA PHE A 650 -4.19 -4.44 3.14
C PHE A 650 -4.92 -3.92 1.90
N ASP A 651 -4.75 -2.62 1.60
CA ASP A 651 -5.37 -1.97 0.45
C ASP A 651 -4.88 -2.62 -0.86
N TRP A 652 -3.63 -3.06 -0.95
CA TRP A 652 -3.06 -3.64 -2.16
C TRP A 652 -3.27 -5.15 -2.28
N PHE A 653 -3.02 -5.86 -1.19
CA PHE A 653 -2.92 -7.32 -1.14
C PHE A 653 -3.91 -7.91 -0.14
N GLY A 654 -3.88 -7.43 1.11
CA GLY A 654 -4.56 -8.11 2.23
C GLY A 654 -6.04 -8.37 2.00
N ARG A 655 -6.81 -7.41 1.46
CA ARG A 655 -8.24 -7.63 1.21
C ARG A 655 -8.52 -8.70 0.14
N ARG A 656 -7.58 -8.96 -0.77
CA ARG A 656 -7.66 -10.00 -1.82
C ARG A 656 -7.11 -11.34 -1.34
N GLU A 657 -6.13 -11.29 -0.45
CA GLU A 657 -5.60 -12.46 0.25
C GLU A 657 -6.57 -12.98 1.32
N GLY A 658 -7.62 -12.21 1.63
CA GLY A 658 -8.62 -12.56 2.64
C GLY A 658 -8.10 -12.40 4.06
N ARG A 659 -7.11 -11.52 4.26
CA ARG A 659 -6.60 -11.13 5.58
C ARG A 659 -7.60 -10.22 6.28
N ASP A 660 -7.61 -10.22 7.60
CA ASP A 660 -8.59 -9.47 8.37
C ASP A 660 -8.06 -8.07 8.72
N PRO A 661 -8.79 -6.98 8.40
CA PRO A 661 -8.29 -5.63 8.68
C PRO A 661 -8.37 -5.27 10.16
N THR A 662 -9.23 -5.93 10.92
CA THR A 662 -9.49 -5.65 12.33
C THR A 662 -9.93 -6.93 13.01
N SER A 663 -9.72 -7.04 14.31
CA SER A 663 -10.25 -8.14 15.12
C SER A 663 -11.78 -8.27 15.11
N LEU A 664 -12.54 -7.33 14.56
CA LEU A 664 -14.01 -7.37 14.43
C LEU A 664 -14.53 -7.74 13.03
N PHE A 665 -13.65 -8.10 12.12
CA PHE A 665 -14.01 -8.58 10.79
C PHE A 665 -13.33 -9.93 10.57
N ASP A 666 -14.10 -10.97 10.30
CA ASP A 666 -13.58 -12.32 10.06
C ASP A 666 -13.96 -12.73 8.64
N THR A 667 -12.99 -12.69 7.74
CA THR A 667 -13.19 -12.97 6.32
C THR A 667 -13.64 -14.41 6.10
N THR A 668 -13.07 -15.36 6.84
CA THR A 668 -13.38 -16.78 6.68
C THR A 668 -14.82 -17.05 7.11
N TRP A 669 -15.22 -16.55 8.28
CA TRP A 669 -16.58 -16.67 8.78
C TRP A 669 -17.57 -15.91 7.90
N TYR A 670 -17.21 -14.71 7.43
CA TYR A 670 -18.07 -13.91 6.57
C TYR A 670 -18.39 -14.64 5.26
N LEU A 671 -17.38 -15.21 4.60
CA LEU A 671 -17.56 -15.92 3.32
C LEU A 671 -18.25 -17.28 3.48
N THR A 672 -18.01 -17.99 4.59
CA THR A 672 -18.68 -19.27 4.87
C THR A 672 -20.15 -19.08 5.24
N THR A 673 -20.48 -18.01 5.98
CA THR A 673 -21.86 -17.64 6.33
C THR A 673 -22.62 -17.08 5.13
N ASN A 674 -21.92 -16.36 4.24
CA ASN A 674 -22.49 -15.71 3.06
C ASN A 674 -22.01 -16.37 1.77
N ARG A 675 -22.52 -17.57 1.49
CA ARG A 675 -22.05 -18.39 0.36
C ARG A 675 -22.13 -17.68 -1.00
N ASP A 676 -23.16 -16.87 -1.23
CA ASP A 676 -23.32 -16.06 -2.43
C ASP A 676 -22.15 -15.08 -2.65
N VAL A 677 -21.67 -14.50 -1.55
CA VAL A 677 -20.48 -13.64 -1.54
C VAL A 677 -19.22 -14.46 -1.76
N GLY A 678 -19.08 -15.61 -1.09
CA GLY A 678 -17.99 -16.56 -1.32
C GLY A 678 -17.80 -16.92 -2.79
N GLU A 679 -18.89 -17.16 -3.52
CA GLU A 679 -18.84 -17.45 -4.96
C GLU A 679 -18.42 -16.21 -5.80
N ALA A 680 -18.82 -15.00 -5.40
CA ALA A 680 -18.38 -13.76 -6.05
C ALA A 680 -16.89 -13.48 -5.82
N VAL A 681 -16.39 -13.72 -4.59
CA VAL A 681 -14.96 -13.60 -4.27
C VAL A 681 -14.13 -14.59 -5.07
N GLN A 682 -14.57 -15.85 -5.18
CA GLN A 682 -13.88 -16.86 -6.00
C GLN A 682 -13.79 -16.49 -7.49
N ARG A 683 -14.75 -15.73 -8.01
CA ARG A 683 -14.72 -15.19 -9.39
C ARG A 683 -13.85 -13.94 -9.54
N GLY A 684 -13.30 -13.42 -8.44
CA GLY A 684 -12.49 -12.20 -8.42
C GLY A 684 -13.29 -10.92 -8.67
N THR A 685 -14.63 -10.95 -8.53
CA THR A 685 -15.48 -9.79 -8.84
C THR A 685 -15.55 -8.78 -7.70
N ILE A 686 -15.35 -9.21 -6.47
CA ILE A 686 -15.38 -8.38 -5.25
C ILE A 686 -14.58 -9.08 -4.14
N THR A 687 -14.14 -8.36 -3.11
CA THR A 687 -13.57 -8.97 -1.89
C THR A 687 -14.63 -9.07 -0.79
N ALA A 688 -14.38 -9.88 0.25
CA ALA A 688 -15.26 -9.95 1.43
C ALA A 688 -15.45 -8.57 2.08
N TYR A 689 -14.32 -7.87 2.24
CA TYR A 689 -14.23 -6.52 2.76
C TYR A 689 -15.06 -5.52 1.94
N ASP A 690 -14.84 -5.48 0.62
CA ASP A 690 -15.53 -4.54 -0.28
C ASP A 690 -17.03 -4.83 -0.30
N HIS A 691 -17.41 -6.11 -0.28
CA HIS A 691 -18.82 -6.51 -0.22
C HIS A 691 -19.49 -6.05 1.06
N TYR A 692 -18.86 -6.26 2.23
CA TYR A 692 -19.45 -5.88 3.51
C TYR A 692 -19.71 -4.37 3.60
N LEU A 693 -18.73 -3.57 3.18
CA LEU A 693 -18.83 -2.11 3.21
C LEU A 693 -19.88 -1.57 2.23
N ALA A 694 -19.91 -2.09 1.01
CA ALA A 694 -20.84 -1.64 -0.02
C ALA A 694 -22.29 -2.10 0.25
N PHE A 695 -22.45 -3.37 0.65
CA PHE A 695 -23.74 -4.05 0.70
C PHE A 695 -24.01 -4.70 2.06
N GLY A 696 -23.08 -5.50 2.57
CA GLY A 696 -23.34 -6.42 3.69
C GLY A 696 -23.91 -5.74 4.94
N ALA A 697 -23.35 -4.60 5.35
CA ALA A 697 -23.85 -3.87 6.50
C ALA A 697 -25.28 -3.31 6.33
N ARG A 698 -25.68 -2.96 5.10
CA ARG A 698 -27.04 -2.49 4.78
C ARG A 698 -28.03 -3.64 4.68
N GLU A 699 -27.55 -4.79 4.23
CA GLU A 699 -28.30 -6.05 4.15
C GLU A 699 -28.45 -6.74 5.52
N GLY A 700 -27.81 -6.21 6.57
CA GLY A 700 -27.86 -6.77 7.92
C GLY A 700 -26.99 -8.02 8.10
N ARG A 701 -26.02 -8.24 7.19
CA ARG A 701 -25.03 -9.33 7.33
C ARG A 701 -24.03 -8.94 8.41
N ASN A 702 -23.75 -9.84 9.33
CA ASN A 702 -22.75 -9.62 10.37
C ASN A 702 -21.33 -9.77 9.81
N PRO A 703 -20.33 -9.01 10.30
CA PRO A 703 -18.95 -9.06 9.82
C PRO A 703 -18.10 -10.17 10.45
N SER A 704 -18.52 -10.69 11.60
CA SER A 704 -17.80 -11.71 12.37
C SER A 704 -18.76 -12.43 13.32
N PRO A 705 -18.36 -13.57 13.91
CA PRO A 705 -19.20 -14.26 14.89
C PRO A 705 -19.44 -13.46 16.18
N TRP A 706 -18.58 -12.50 16.50
CA TRP A 706 -18.60 -11.77 17.76
C TRP A 706 -19.19 -10.36 17.64
N PHE A 707 -19.78 -10.01 16.49
CA PHE A 707 -20.43 -8.73 16.30
C PHE A 707 -21.78 -8.86 15.58
N ASP A 708 -22.87 -8.67 16.32
CA ASP A 708 -24.22 -8.54 15.76
C ASP A 708 -24.53 -7.07 15.44
N GLY A 709 -24.46 -6.74 14.15
CA GLY A 709 -24.66 -5.37 13.69
C GLY A 709 -26.09 -4.87 13.81
N ALA A 710 -27.08 -5.75 13.74
CA ALA A 710 -28.50 -5.39 13.84
C ALA A 710 -28.87 -5.04 15.28
N HIS A 711 -28.49 -5.90 16.23
CA HIS A 711 -28.74 -5.64 17.65
C HIS A 711 -27.89 -4.49 18.19
N TYR A 712 -26.63 -4.35 17.77
CA TYR A 712 -25.82 -3.20 18.14
C TYR A 712 -26.43 -1.88 17.66
N ARG A 713 -26.96 -1.86 16.42
CA ARG A 713 -27.65 -0.67 15.88
C ARG A 713 -28.79 -0.22 16.77
N GLU A 714 -29.61 -1.15 17.24
CA GLU A 714 -30.73 -0.86 18.13
C GLU A 714 -30.25 -0.35 19.49
N ALA A 715 -29.30 -1.06 20.10
CA ALA A 715 -28.78 -0.75 21.44
C ALA A 715 -28.07 0.62 21.49
N ALA A 716 -27.30 0.96 20.46
CA ALA A 716 -26.53 2.20 20.38
C ALA A 716 -27.24 3.33 19.59
N ALA A 717 -28.50 3.11 19.18
CA ALA A 717 -29.28 4.05 18.38
C ALA A 717 -28.55 4.54 17.10
N VAL A 718 -27.90 3.63 16.38
CA VAL A 718 -27.08 3.95 15.20
C VAL A 718 -27.98 4.44 14.06
N PRO A 719 -27.73 5.64 13.48
CA PRO A 719 -28.55 6.18 12.40
C PRO A 719 -28.68 5.25 11.19
N GLN A 720 -29.83 5.31 10.51
CA GLN A 720 -30.06 4.61 9.25
C GLN A 720 -29.01 5.01 8.19
N GLY A 721 -28.55 4.04 7.41
CA GLY A 721 -27.48 4.25 6.41
C GLY A 721 -26.05 4.28 6.97
N VAL A 722 -25.86 4.43 8.29
CA VAL A 722 -24.54 4.31 8.92
C VAL A 722 -24.20 2.83 9.17
N ASN A 723 -23.00 2.42 8.78
CA ASN A 723 -22.48 1.07 9.02
C ASN A 723 -22.31 0.84 10.54
N PRO A 724 -22.92 -0.21 11.12
CA PRO A 724 -22.92 -0.43 12.57
C PRO A 724 -21.52 -0.80 13.10
N LEU A 725 -20.71 -1.53 12.33
CA LEU A 725 -19.34 -1.85 12.73
C LEU A 725 -18.46 -0.59 12.75
N LEU A 726 -18.56 0.28 11.74
CA LEU A 726 -17.85 1.56 11.73
C LEU A 726 -18.27 2.44 12.90
N HIS A 727 -19.58 2.50 13.19
CA HIS A 727 -20.07 3.24 14.36
C HIS A 727 -19.49 2.67 15.66
N PHE A 728 -19.46 1.34 15.82
CA PHE A 728 -18.87 0.72 17.00
C PHE A 728 -17.41 1.10 17.15
N LEU A 729 -16.59 0.89 16.12
CA LEU A 729 -15.15 1.15 16.20
C LEU A 729 -14.82 2.63 16.44
N VAL A 730 -15.59 3.56 15.90
CA VAL A 730 -15.33 5.01 15.96
C VAL A 730 -15.91 5.67 17.21
N ILE A 731 -17.09 5.21 17.65
CA ILE A 731 -17.87 5.86 18.72
C ILE A 731 -18.06 4.90 19.89
N GLY A 732 -18.54 3.68 19.63
CA GLY A 732 -18.92 2.74 20.68
C GLY A 732 -17.75 2.25 21.53
N ALA A 733 -16.72 1.67 20.91
CA ALA A 733 -15.55 1.13 21.58
C ALA A 733 -14.80 2.20 22.39
N PRO A 734 -14.53 3.42 21.87
CA PRO A 734 -13.97 4.53 22.66
C PRO A 734 -14.81 4.95 23.88
N GLN A 735 -16.12 4.71 23.85
CA GLN A 735 -17.03 4.96 24.99
C GLN A 735 -17.13 3.75 25.94
N GLY A 736 -16.42 2.66 25.64
CA GLY A 736 -16.48 1.42 26.40
C GLY A 736 -17.77 0.63 26.22
N LEU A 737 -18.51 0.85 25.12
CA LEU A 737 -19.72 0.08 24.82
C LEU A 737 -19.38 -1.38 24.47
N SER A 738 -20.34 -2.26 24.72
CA SER A 738 -20.31 -3.65 24.28
C SER A 738 -21.26 -3.87 23.10
N ALA A 739 -20.87 -4.77 22.19
CA ALA A 739 -21.69 -5.28 21.11
C ALA A 739 -22.19 -6.69 21.45
N PRO A 740 -23.43 -7.05 21.06
CA PRO A 740 -23.88 -8.44 21.14
C PRO A 740 -23.07 -9.32 20.17
N ALA A 741 -22.87 -10.59 20.52
CA ALA A 741 -22.24 -11.57 19.62
C ALA A 741 -23.28 -12.12 18.63
N ALA A 742 -22.87 -12.32 17.38
CA ALA A 742 -23.70 -12.89 16.32
C ALA A 742 -23.86 -14.41 16.46
N ASP A 743 -22.85 -15.09 17.01
CA ASP A 743 -22.86 -16.54 17.27
C ASP A 743 -22.53 -16.81 18.74
N SER A 744 -23.54 -17.28 19.49
CA SER A 744 -23.38 -17.69 20.89
C SER A 744 -22.85 -19.12 21.04
N GLY A 745 -22.92 -19.96 20.00
CA GLY A 745 -22.54 -21.37 20.02
C GLY A 745 -21.03 -21.63 20.05
N LEU A 746 -20.22 -20.64 19.69
CA LEU A 746 -18.75 -20.71 19.77
C LEU A 746 -18.21 -20.76 21.20
N TRP A 747 -19.04 -20.43 22.19
CA TRP A 747 -18.62 -20.29 23.59
C TRP A 747 -18.96 -21.52 24.46
N GLY A 748 -19.54 -22.57 23.86
CA GLY A 748 -19.94 -23.82 24.52
C GLY A 748 -21.45 -24.03 24.60
#